data_AF-A0A2A3YCS2-F1
#
_entry.id   AF-A0A2A3YCS2-F1
#
_cell.length_a   1.000
_cell.length_b   1.000
_cell.length_c   1.000
_cell.angle_alpha   90.00
_cell.angle_beta   90.00
_cell.angle_gamma   90.00
#
_symmetry.space_group_name_H-M   'P 1'
#
loop_
_entity.id
_entity.type
_entity.pdbx_description
1 polymer ?
#
loop_
_entity_poly.entity_id
_entity_poly.type
_entity_poly.pdbx_seq_one_letter_code
_entity_poly.pdbx_strand_id
1 'polypeptide(L)'
;MKKRTTTAFAATCLGTALVAGMMAPASAAGTGNELTEIEEIQGTGSATEMAGTQVSVRGIVTGAYAEGGIRGFYVQTAGSGSEISPTGSSAIFVYSAGVAKVAVGDHVQVSGEVDEYYGMTQISATAQGVEVLTEPAEAIKPLAIDIPDTDAARERFEGMLIDPQGQWTVADNYSLNQYGEITLAEGTSSILDEERTLRQATDVFTPGSDEAKALEAENESRALVLDDGATLNFLGAAANKLVEVPYISASEHVTVGKRATFTAPVIMDYRYDLWRLQPQGQVVGAQDSDIPVSFEQVMNEAPAEVGGNVSVGSFNVLNFFTTTGDQLQGCTYYTDREGNPISVRSGCDARGAANADNLARQQSKIVTALNKFDADVVVLEEIENSARLGQDRDAALQILVDALNKAAGEKRWSFAPSPEEIPADEDVIRTAMIYQRDAVKLIDESVVLDDAAFDNARDPLAQAFQRVGGNSKTRFLVVANHFKSKGSDPKDGSENADQGDGAGAWNAARVEQAEALVDFAEGLKKKRNTNKVLLAGDFNSYSAEDPIKVMTRAGYVDLGAEASTHSYLFGGRTGSLDHVLGSAEIASTVTGETIWNINATESVAYEYSRYNNNVAQLFSPDQFRSSDHDPVLVGLQLNKK
;
A
#
# COMPACT_ATOMS: atom_id res chain seq x y z
N MET A 1 13.84 -13.91 -16.29
CA MET A 1 12.85 -13.57 -15.25
C MET A 1 12.26 -12.23 -15.60
N LYS A 2 11.01 -12.20 -16.09
CA LYS A 2 10.26 -10.96 -16.23
C LYS A 2 10.00 -10.47 -14.79
N LYS A 3 10.42 -9.25 -14.44
CA LYS A 3 10.17 -8.64 -13.13
C LYS A 3 8.66 -8.77 -12.83
N ARG A 4 8.30 -9.36 -11.69
CA ARG A 4 6.92 -9.32 -11.17
C ARG A 4 6.71 -7.94 -10.56
N THR A 5 6.65 -6.91 -11.41
CA THR A 5 6.15 -5.62 -10.95
C THR A 5 4.66 -5.78 -10.69
N THR A 6 4.25 -5.59 -9.44
CA THR A 6 2.90 -5.13 -9.05
C THR A 6 2.68 -3.73 -9.62
N THR A 7 2.78 -3.62 -10.95
CA THR A 7 2.25 -2.48 -11.69
C THR A 7 0.74 -2.61 -11.60
N ALA A 8 0.10 -1.64 -10.96
CA ALA A 8 -1.33 -1.39 -11.14
C ALA A 8 -1.60 -1.30 -12.65
N PHE A 9 -2.06 -2.40 -13.24
CA PHE A 9 -2.27 -2.45 -14.68
C PHE A 9 -3.56 -1.69 -15.00
N ALA A 10 -3.37 -0.58 -15.72
CA ALA A 10 -4.46 0.13 -16.37
C ALA A 10 -5.19 -0.82 -17.32
N ALA A 11 -6.48 -1.04 -17.05
CA ALA A 11 -7.38 -1.80 -17.89
C ALA A 11 -7.38 -1.23 -19.32
N THR A 12 -6.83 -1.99 -20.27
CA THR A 12 -6.96 -1.65 -21.70
C THR A 12 -8.34 -2.10 -22.16
N CYS A 13 -9.08 -1.18 -22.78
CA CYS A 13 -10.42 -1.42 -23.32
C CYS A 13 -10.48 -2.64 -24.24
N LEU A 14 -11.50 -3.49 -24.06
CA LEU A 14 -11.88 -4.53 -25.02
C LEU A 14 -12.16 -3.90 -26.40
N GLY A 15 -11.26 -4.11 -27.34
CA GLY A 15 -11.54 -4.03 -28.77
C GLY A 15 -12.09 -5.38 -29.23
N THR A 16 -13.34 -5.41 -29.68
CA THR A 16 -13.98 -6.55 -30.34
C THR A 16 -13.24 -6.92 -31.63
N ALA A 17 -12.34 -7.90 -31.57
CA ALA A 17 -11.81 -8.55 -32.76
C ALA A 17 -12.71 -9.74 -33.13
N LEU A 18 -13.58 -9.53 -34.12
CA LEU A 18 -14.32 -10.60 -34.78
C LEU A 18 -13.32 -11.43 -35.61
N VAL A 19 -12.85 -12.56 -35.08
CA VAL A 19 -12.10 -13.55 -35.86
C VAL A 19 -13.11 -14.54 -36.44
N ALA A 20 -13.38 -14.42 -37.74
CA ALA A 20 -14.12 -15.42 -38.49
C ALA A 20 -13.24 -16.66 -38.69
N GLY A 21 -13.26 -17.57 -37.72
CA GLY A 21 -12.67 -18.90 -37.84
C GLY A 21 -13.50 -19.77 -38.80
N MET A 22 -12.86 -20.25 -39.87
CA MET A 22 -13.44 -21.24 -40.77
C MET A 22 -13.72 -22.53 -40.00
N MET A 23 -15.01 -22.91 -39.92
CA MET A 23 -15.43 -24.22 -39.43
C MET A 23 -14.86 -25.32 -40.34
N ALA A 24 -13.89 -26.08 -39.82
CA ALA A 24 -13.62 -27.41 -40.31
C ALA A 24 -14.76 -28.34 -39.86
N PRO A 25 -15.19 -29.31 -40.69
CA PRO A 25 -16.30 -30.18 -40.35
C PRO A 25 -15.92 -31.07 -39.15
N ALA A 26 -16.84 -31.17 -38.19
CA ALA A 26 -16.76 -32.03 -37.03
C ALA A 26 -16.45 -33.48 -37.44
N SER A 27 -15.31 -33.98 -36.99
CA SER A 27 -15.08 -35.42 -36.91
C SER A 27 -15.98 -35.99 -35.83
N ALA A 28 -16.56 -37.16 -36.13
CA ALA A 28 -17.62 -37.79 -35.37
C ALA A 28 -17.26 -38.03 -33.89
N ALA A 29 -18.29 -37.88 -33.04
CA ALA A 29 -18.30 -38.16 -31.62
C ALA A 29 -17.63 -39.51 -31.28
N GLY A 30 -16.49 -39.43 -30.60
CA GLY A 30 -16.03 -40.51 -29.73
C GLY A 30 -16.98 -40.61 -28.55
N THR A 31 -17.44 -41.81 -28.26
CA THR A 31 -18.31 -42.13 -27.13
C THR A 31 -17.59 -41.79 -25.81
N GLY A 32 -17.99 -40.68 -25.18
CA GLY A 32 -17.52 -40.26 -23.86
C GLY A 32 -18.02 -41.21 -22.76
N ASN A 33 -17.18 -42.16 -22.38
CA ASN A 33 -17.50 -43.10 -21.29
C ASN A 33 -16.27 -43.54 -20.47
N GLU A 34 -15.05 -43.17 -20.87
CA GLU A 34 -13.84 -43.46 -20.09
C GLU A 34 -13.50 -42.22 -19.27
N LEU A 35 -13.38 -42.41 -17.96
CA LEU A 35 -13.00 -41.33 -17.05
C LEU A 35 -11.50 -41.09 -17.17
N THR A 36 -11.11 -39.82 -17.22
CA THR A 36 -9.72 -39.37 -17.13
C THR A 36 -9.45 -38.94 -15.69
N GLU A 37 -8.32 -39.33 -15.13
CA GLU A 37 -7.90 -38.87 -13.80
C GLU A 37 -7.51 -37.39 -13.87
N ILE A 38 -7.88 -36.61 -12.85
CA ILE A 38 -7.59 -35.16 -12.82
C ILE A 38 -6.08 -34.91 -12.83
N GLU A 39 -5.34 -35.76 -12.12
CA GLU A 39 -3.89 -35.72 -12.02
C GLU A 39 -3.19 -35.94 -13.37
N GLU A 40 -3.78 -36.73 -14.27
CA GLU A 40 -3.25 -36.94 -15.62
C GLU A 40 -3.45 -35.71 -16.50
N ILE A 41 -4.59 -35.02 -16.34
CA ILE A 41 -4.87 -33.77 -17.05
C ILE A 41 -3.89 -32.68 -16.59
N GLN A 42 -3.70 -32.54 -15.28
CA GLN A 42 -2.75 -31.58 -14.72
C GLN A 42 -1.30 -31.87 -15.15
N GLY A 43 -0.87 -33.12 -15.01
CA GLY A 43 0.52 -33.48 -15.26
C GLY A 43 1.48 -32.84 -14.24
N THR A 44 2.79 -32.92 -14.53
CA THR A 44 3.85 -32.41 -13.63
C THR A 44 4.52 -31.13 -14.12
N GLY A 45 4.12 -30.64 -15.31
CA GLY A 45 4.61 -29.39 -15.89
C GLY A 45 3.74 -28.21 -15.47
N SER A 46 4.11 -27.01 -15.93
CA SER A 46 3.33 -25.78 -15.75
C SER A 46 2.26 -25.57 -16.82
N ALA A 47 1.92 -26.62 -17.56
CA ALA A 47 0.89 -26.63 -18.61
C ALA A 47 0.52 -28.08 -18.95
N THR A 48 -0.74 -28.30 -19.25
CA THR A 48 -1.26 -29.62 -19.63
C THR A 48 -0.81 -30.06 -21.03
N GLU A 49 -0.44 -31.34 -21.17
CA GLU A 49 -0.23 -31.97 -22.49
C GLU A 49 -1.56 -32.35 -23.18
N MET A 50 -2.70 -32.19 -22.48
CA MET A 50 -4.03 -32.60 -22.95
C MET A 50 -4.86 -31.46 -23.53
N ALA A 51 -4.29 -30.27 -23.74
CA ALA A 51 -5.02 -29.11 -24.25
C ALA A 51 -5.78 -29.40 -25.57
N GLY A 52 -7.04 -28.96 -25.65
CA GLY A 52 -7.95 -29.23 -26.77
C GLY A 52 -8.58 -30.63 -26.76
N THR A 53 -8.32 -31.45 -25.74
CA THR A 53 -8.89 -32.81 -25.61
C THR A 53 -10.21 -32.78 -24.84
N GLN A 54 -11.20 -33.54 -25.32
CA GLN A 54 -12.45 -33.76 -24.61
C GLN A 54 -12.26 -34.84 -23.54
N VAL A 55 -12.53 -34.51 -22.29
CA VAL A 55 -12.39 -35.41 -21.13
C VAL A 55 -13.68 -35.52 -20.33
N SER A 56 -13.78 -36.57 -19.51
CA SER A 56 -14.78 -36.72 -18.45
C SER A 56 -14.07 -37.04 -17.14
N VAL A 57 -14.26 -36.25 -16.10
CA VAL A 57 -13.65 -36.43 -14.78
C VAL A 57 -14.70 -36.59 -13.70
N ARG A 58 -14.33 -37.18 -12.56
CA ARG A 58 -15.14 -37.19 -11.34
C ARG A 58 -14.37 -36.65 -10.15
N GLY A 59 -15.06 -35.98 -9.24
CA GLY A 59 -14.45 -35.50 -8.01
C GLY A 59 -15.44 -34.73 -7.14
N ILE A 60 -14.91 -34.19 -6.04
CA ILE A 60 -15.66 -33.38 -5.08
C ILE A 60 -15.45 -31.91 -5.40
N VAL A 61 -16.53 -31.12 -5.35
CA VAL A 61 -16.44 -29.67 -5.48
C VAL A 61 -15.81 -29.07 -4.23
N THR A 62 -14.70 -28.34 -4.38
CA THR A 62 -13.96 -27.70 -3.27
C THR A 62 -14.16 -26.19 -3.20
N GLY A 63 -14.56 -25.56 -4.30
CA GLY A 63 -14.96 -24.14 -4.31
C GLY A 63 -15.92 -23.87 -5.46
N ALA A 64 -16.87 -22.95 -5.27
CA ALA A 64 -17.89 -22.65 -6.27
C ALA A 64 -18.20 -21.15 -6.36
N TYR A 65 -18.04 -20.57 -7.55
CA TYR A 65 -18.13 -19.13 -7.78
C TYR A 65 -19.19 -18.83 -8.85
N ALA A 66 -20.45 -18.92 -8.44
CA ALA A 66 -21.59 -18.59 -9.29
C ALA A 66 -21.72 -17.07 -9.52
N GLU A 67 -21.26 -16.28 -8.55
CA GLU A 67 -21.24 -14.82 -8.57
C GLU A 67 -19.78 -14.32 -8.64
N GLY A 68 -19.55 -13.01 -8.54
CA GLY A 68 -18.19 -12.42 -8.52
C GLY A 68 -17.43 -12.42 -9.86
N GLY A 69 -17.87 -13.19 -10.86
CA GLY A 69 -17.34 -13.16 -12.22
C GLY A 69 -16.31 -14.24 -12.57
N ILE A 70 -15.87 -15.06 -11.60
CA ILE A 70 -15.03 -16.24 -11.83
C ILE A 70 -15.76 -17.28 -12.71
N ARG A 71 -17.08 -17.46 -12.49
CA ARG A 71 -17.97 -18.30 -13.33
C ARG A 71 -17.52 -19.75 -13.47
N GLY A 72 -17.16 -20.37 -12.36
CA GLY A 72 -16.73 -21.76 -12.35
C GLY A 72 -16.60 -22.31 -10.94
N PHE A 73 -16.07 -23.53 -10.85
CA PHE A 73 -15.89 -24.23 -9.58
C PHE A 73 -14.66 -25.14 -9.67
N TYR A 74 -14.04 -25.44 -8.53
CA TYR A 74 -12.95 -26.40 -8.45
C TYR A 74 -13.49 -27.80 -8.17
N VAL A 75 -12.90 -28.79 -8.83
CA VAL A 75 -13.17 -30.22 -8.59
C VAL A 75 -11.86 -30.87 -8.20
N GLN A 76 -11.87 -31.65 -7.11
CA GLN A 76 -10.71 -32.39 -6.62
C GLN A 76 -11.02 -33.88 -6.52
N THR A 77 -10.05 -34.74 -6.87
CA THR A 77 -10.17 -36.21 -6.80
C THR A 77 -10.61 -36.64 -5.39
N ALA A 78 -11.66 -37.47 -5.31
CA ALA A 78 -12.24 -37.89 -4.04
C ALA A 78 -11.23 -38.59 -3.11
N GLY A 79 -11.27 -38.28 -1.81
CA GLY A 79 -10.34 -38.82 -0.81
C GLY A 79 -8.89 -38.34 -0.89
N SER A 80 -8.54 -37.51 -1.88
CA SER A 80 -7.20 -36.93 -2.03
C SER A 80 -6.92 -35.82 -0.99
N GLY A 81 -5.66 -35.35 -0.98
CA GLY A 81 -5.18 -34.29 -0.10
C GLY A 81 -4.55 -34.78 1.22
N SER A 82 -4.49 -36.09 1.48
CA SER A 82 -3.61 -36.65 2.52
C SER A 82 -2.19 -36.95 2.05
N GLU A 83 -1.99 -37.13 0.74
CA GLU A 83 -0.70 -37.38 0.10
C GLU A 83 -0.64 -36.60 -1.22
N ILE A 84 0.58 -36.26 -1.66
CA ILE A 84 0.82 -35.58 -2.93
C ILE A 84 0.92 -36.63 -4.03
N SER A 85 0.11 -36.49 -5.07
CA SER A 85 0.18 -37.38 -6.24
C SER A 85 1.50 -37.19 -7.00
N PRO A 86 2.14 -38.28 -7.49
CA PRO A 86 3.34 -38.18 -8.31
C PRO A 86 3.04 -37.80 -9.77
N THR A 87 1.79 -37.80 -10.21
CA THR A 87 1.41 -37.59 -11.61
C THR A 87 0.91 -36.20 -11.94
N GLY A 88 0.44 -35.44 -10.94
CA GLY A 88 0.00 -34.05 -11.09
C GLY A 88 -0.89 -33.61 -9.93
N SER A 89 -1.34 -32.35 -9.96
CA SER A 89 -2.32 -31.86 -8.97
C SER A 89 -3.59 -32.70 -9.01
N SER A 90 -4.17 -32.99 -7.84
CA SER A 90 -5.44 -33.73 -7.73
C SER A 90 -6.67 -32.87 -7.99
N ALA A 91 -6.51 -31.60 -8.37
CA ALA A 91 -7.62 -30.68 -8.56
C ALA A 91 -7.54 -29.93 -9.89
N ILE A 92 -8.70 -29.48 -10.37
CA ILE A 92 -8.82 -28.72 -11.61
C ILE A 92 -9.96 -27.73 -11.52
N PHE A 93 -9.77 -26.55 -12.11
CA PHE A 93 -10.84 -25.58 -12.26
C PHE A 93 -11.76 -25.94 -13.43
N VAL A 94 -13.06 -25.79 -13.24
CA VAL A 94 -14.08 -26.01 -14.26
C VAL A 94 -14.76 -24.68 -14.58
N TYR A 95 -14.44 -24.12 -15.75
CA TYR A 95 -15.15 -22.95 -16.27
C TYR A 95 -16.48 -23.39 -16.88
N SER A 96 -17.59 -23.05 -16.20
CA SER A 96 -18.91 -23.48 -16.63
C SER A 96 -20.05 -22.69 -16.00
N ALA A 97 -21.09 -22.40 -16.79
CA ALA A 97 -22.39 -21.98 -16.27
C ALA A 97 -23.08 -23.09 -15.43
N GLY A 98 -22.57 -24.32 -15.45
CA GLY A 98 -23.00 -25.40 -14.56
C GLY A 98 -22.70 -25.17 -13.08
N VAL A 99 -21.87 -24.18 -12.73
CA VAL A 99 -21.61 -23.78 -11.34
C VAL A 99 -22.89 -23.51 -10.53
N ALA A 100 -23.95 -23.02 -11.17
CA ALA A 100 -25.25 -22.78 -10.52
C ALA A 100 -25.98 -24.06 -10.07
N LYS A 101 -25.45 -25.24 -10.38
CA LYS A 101 -26.04 -26.55 -10.02
C LYS A 101 -25.31 -27.27 -8.89
N VAL A 102 -24.15 -26.76 -8.46
CA VAL A 102 -23.26 -27.46 -7.54
C VAL A 102 -23.04 -26.63 -6.27
N ALA A 103 -22.73 -27.32 -5.19
CA ALA A 103 -22.27 -26.74 -3.94
C ALA A 103 -20.95 -27.41 -3.50
N VAL A 104 -20.18 -26.72 -2.65
CA VAL A 104 -19.00 -27.30 -2.01
C VAL A 104 -19.39 -28.60 -1.29
N GLY A 105 -18.64 -29.67 -1.53
CA GLY A 105 -18.91 -31.01 -1.03
C GLY A 105 -19.69 -31.93 -1.97
N ASP A 106 -20.27 -31.41 -3.06
CA ASP A 106 -20.96 -32.25 -4.05
C ASP A 106 -20.00 -33.16 -4.80
N HIS A 107 -20.38 -34.43 -4.99
CA HIS A 107 -19.70 -35.34 -5.90
C HIS A 107 -20.23 -35.13 -7.33
N VAL A 108 -19.35 -34.81 -8.27
CA VAL A 108 -19.75 -34.43 -9.63
C VAL A 108 -19.00 -35.24 -10.68
N GLN A 109 -19.65 -35.43 -11.83
CA GLN A 109 -18.99 -35.76 -13.09
C GLN A 109 -19.01 -34.54 -14.00
N VAL A 110 -17.86 -34.18 -14.55
CA VAL A 110 -17.71 -33.05 -15.46
C VAL A 110 -17.18 -33.54 -16.79
N SER A 111 -17.83 -33.17 -17.88
CA SER A 111 -17.39 -33.44 -19.25
C SER A 111 -17.20 -32.13 -20.00
N GLY A 112 -15.97 -31.91 -20.49
CA GLY A 112 -15.55 -30.64 -21.09
C GLY A 112 -14.25 -30.77 -21.86
N GLU A 113 -13.84 -29.68 -22.50
CA GLU A 113 -12.57 -29.57 -23.22
C GLU A 113 -11.50 -29.02 -22.27
N VAL A 114 -10.33 -29.64 -22.23
CA VAL A 114 -9.17 -29.16 -21.46
C VAL A 114 -8.57 -27.94 -22.15
N ASP A 115 -8.27 -26.88 -21.40
CA ASP A 115 -7.71 -25.62 -21.89
C ASP A 115 -6.74 -24.98 -20.88
N GLU A 116 -5.97 -24.01 -21.35
CA GLU A 116 -5.06 -23.18 -20.55
C GLU A 116 -5.59 -21.75 -20.50
N TYR A 117 -5.82 -21.22 -19.30
CA TYR A 117 -6.34 -19.87 -19.15
C TYR A 117 -5.65 -19.12 -18.01
N TYR A 118 -5.07 -17.96 -18.33
CA TYR A 118 -4.17 -17.21 -17.43
C TYR A 118 -3.02 -18.04 -16.84
N GLY A 119 -2.58 -19.09 -17.56
CA GLY A 119 -1.50 -19.97 -17.14
C GLY A 119 -1.93 -21.10 -16.20
N MET A 120 -3.23 -21.32 -16.02
CA MET A 120 -3.80 -22.41 -15.22
C MET A 120 -4.49 -23.44 -16.12
N THR A 121 -4.32 -24.71 -15.80
CA THR A 121 -5.04 -25.81 -16.44
C THR A 121 -6.50 -25.81 -15.98
N GLN A 122 -7.44 -25.83 -16.94
CA GLN A 122 -8.88 -25.86 -16.64
C GLN A 122 -9.67 -26.76 -17.60
N ILE A 123 -10.90 -27.09 -17.22
CA ILE A 123 -11.89 -27.73 -18.10
C ILE A 123 -12.98 -26.70 -18.45
N SER A 124 -13.15 -26.44 -19.75
CA SER A 124 -14.29 -25.69 -20.28
C SER A 124 -15.47 -26.63 -20.52
N ALA A 125 -16.55 -26.47 -19.73
CA ALA A 125 -17.72 -27.34 -19.80
C ALA A 125 -19.03 -26.56 -20.01
N THR A 126 -19.96 -27.14 -20.76
CA THR A 126 -21.35 -26.63 -20.81
C THR A 126 -22.08 -26.98 -19.51
N ALA A 127 -23.18 -26.29 -19.20
CA ALA A 127 -23.99 -26.64 -18.04
C ALA A 127 -24.55 -28.08 -18.10
N GLN A 128 -24.77 -28.63 -19.30
CA GLN A 128 -25.19 -30.02 -19.50
C GLN A 128 -24.05 -31.03 -19.27
N GLY A 129 -22.80 -30.58 -19.37
CA GLY A 129 -21.62 -31.38 -19.08
C GLY A 129 -21.34 -31.53 -17.58
N VAL A 130 -22.13 -30.92 -16.70
CA VAL A 130 -22.01 -31.01 -15.24
C VAL A 130 -23.17 -31.82 -14.68
N GLU A 131 -22.85 -32.95 -14.05
CA GLU A 131 -23.80 -33.85 -13.40
C GLU A 131 -23.41 -34.04 -11.92
N VAL A 132 -24.36 -33.77 -11.00
CA VAL A 132 -24.19 -34.11 -9.58
C VAL A 132 -24.58 -35.56 -9.38
N LEU A 133 -23.64 -36.34 -8.85
CA LEU A 133 -23.79 -37.77 -8.63
C LEU A 133 -24.42 -38.03 -7.26
N THR A 134 -25.27 -39.06 -7.19
CA THR A 134 -25.92 -39.48 -5.93
C THR A 134 -25.13 -40.53 -5.18
N GLU A 135 -24.12 -41.12 -5.81
CA GLU A 135 -23.25 -42.09 -5.17
C GLU A 135 -22.29 -41.40 -4.19
N PRO A 136 -22.08 -41.97 -3.00
CA PRO A 136 -21.18 -41.39 -2.02
C PRO A 136 -19.74 -41.44 -2.53
N ALA A 137 -19.00 -40.36 -2.29
CA ALA A 137 -17.56 -40.28 -2.52
C ALA A 137 -16.86 -39.89 -1.21
N GLU A 138 -15.60 -40.28 -1.08
CA GLU A 138 -14.79 -39.89 0.08
C GLU A 138 -14.54 -38.38 0.05
N ALA A 139 -14.79 -37.71 1.17
CA ALA A 139 -14.57 -36.27 1.30
C ALA A 139 -13.08 -35.92 1.14
N ILE A 140 -12.83 -34.71 0.64
CA ILE A 140 -11.47 -34.17 0.54
C ILE A 140 -10.89 -33.98 1.93
N LYS A 141 -9.60 -34.29 2.08
CA LYS A 141 -8.81 -33.99 3.28
C LYS A 141 -7.92 -32.80 2.92
N PRO A 142 -8.19 -31.59 3.43
CA PRO A 142 -7.34 -30.43 3.16
C PRO A 142 -5.88 -30.74 3.49
N LEU A 143 -4.99 -30.47 2.54
CA LEU A 143 -3.58 -30.78 2.69
C LEU A 143 -2.90 -29.71 3.55
N ALA A 144 -2.47 -30.07 4.75
CA ALA A 144 -1.71 -29.19 5.64
C ALA A 144 -0.27 -29.03 5.12
N ILE A 145 0.09 -27.84 4.63
CA ILE A 145 1.41 -27.56 4.04
C ILE A 145 1.99 -26.22 4.46
N ASP A 146 3.32 -26.16 4.56
CA ASP A 146 4.04 -24.91 4.31
C ASP A 146 4.10 -24.71 2.79
N ILE A 147 3.75 -23.53 2.29
CA ILE A 147 3.65 -23.30 0.85
C ILE A 147 5.07 -23.21 0.28
N PRO A 148 5.39 -23.92 -0.83
CA PRO A 148 6.72 -23.81 -1.41
C PRO A 148 7.03 -22.38 -1.90
N ASP A 149 8.30 -22.02 -1.94
CA ASP A 149 8.80 -20.70 -2.35
C ASP A 149 9.11 -20.59 -3.85
N THR A 150 8.83 -21.63 -4.64
CA THR A 150 9.05 -21.61 -6.10
C THR A 150 7.80 -21.98 -6.86
N ASP A 151 7.56 -21.30 -8.00
CA ASP A 151 6.42 -21.57 -8.88
C ASP A 151 6.37 -23.05 -9.27
N ALA A 152 7.48 -23.61 -9.74
CA ALA A 152 7.56 -25.02 -10.14
C ALA A 152 7.19 -26.01 -9.02
N ALA A 153 7.43 -25.66 -7.75
CA ALA A 153 7.02 -26.51 -6.64
C ALA A 153 5.54 -26.31 -6.26
N ARG A 154 4.99 -25.09 -6.48
CA ARG A 154 3.59 -24.73 -6.27
C ARG A 154 2.65 -25.36 -7.31
N GLU A 155 3.10 -25.56 -8.55
CA GLU A 155 2.33 -26.23 -9.63
C GLU A 155 1.67 -27.54 -9.18
N ARG A 156 2.35 -28.31 -8.33
CA ARG A 156 1.83 -29.60 -7.82
C ARG A 156 0.57 -29.48 -6.95
N PHE A 157 0.21 -28.26 -6.55
CA PHE A 157 -0.93 -27.95 -5.71
C PHE A 157 -1.97 -27.10 -6.45
N GLU A 158 -1.78 -26.80 -7.74
CA GLU A 158 -2.70 -25.96 -8.52
C GLU A 158 -4.14 -26.47 -8.43
N GLY A 159 -5.06 -25.62 -7.97
CA GLY A 159 -6.48 -25.90 -7.76
C GLY A 159 -6.82 -26.70 -6.49
N MET A 160 -5.84 -27.19 -5.73
CA MET A 160 -6.10 -28.04 -4.57
C MET A 160 -6.59 -27.26 -3.36
N LEU A 161 -7.47 -27.90 -2.58
CA LEU A 161 -7.84 -27.44 -1.25
C LEU A 161 -6.71 -27.74 -0.26
N ILE A 162 -6.11 -26.68 0.29
CA ILE A 162 -4.99 -26.73 1.22
C ILE A 162 -5.36 -26.10 2.56
N ASP A 163 -4.63 -26.49 3.60
CA ASP A 163 -4.66 -25.89 4.94
C ASP A 163 -3.29 -25.22 5.18
N PRO A 164 -3.11 -23.93 4.83
CA PRO A 164 -1.80 -23.28 4.91
C PRO A 164 -1.28 -23.26 6.35
N GLN A 165 -0.09 -23.79 6.54
CA GLN A 165 0.62 -23.81 7.82
C GLN A 165 1.59 -22.63 7.92
N GLY A 166 2.30 -22.52 9.03
CA GLY A 166 3.30 -21.48 9.23
C GLY A 166 2.75 -20.15 9.73
N GLN A 167 3.54 -19.09 9.54
CA GLN A 167 3.22 -17.74 9.99
C GLN A 167 2.93 -16.85 8.78
N TRP A 168 1.84 -16.08 8.87
CA TRP A 168 1.39 -15.21 7.79
C TRP A 168 1.27 -13.78 8.31
N THR A 169 1.77 -12.84 7.52
CA THR A 169 1.74 -11.41 7.83
C THR A 169 1.12 -10.67 6.66
N VAL A 170 0.23 -9.71 6.93
CA VAL A 170 -0.29 -8.83 5.88
C VAL A 170 0.85 -7.98 5.33
N ALA A 171 1.14 -8.08 4.04
CA ALA A 171 2.20 -7.36 3.36
C ALA A 171 1.67 -6.19 2.52
N ASP A 172 0.48 -6.34 1.92
CA ASP A 172 -0.17 -5.28 1.14
C ASP A 172 -1.70 -5.37 1.26
N ASN A 173 -2.35 -4.21 1.29
CA ASN A 173 -3.80 -4.05 1.26
C ASN A 173 -4.25 -2.97 0.26
N TYR A 174 -3.35 -2.43 -0.57
CA TYR A 174 -3.68 -1.34 -1.49
C TYR A 174 -4.75 -1.74 -2.53
N SER A 175 -4.61 -2.96 -3.08
CA SER A 175 -5.58 -3.53 -4.04
C SER A 175 -6.92 -3.92 -3.41
N LEU A 176 -7.02 -4.02 -2.08
CA LEU A 176 -8.23 -4.48 -1.39
C LEU A 176 -9.46 -3.65 -1.77
N ASN A 177 -9.33 -2.32 -1.78
CA ASN A 177 -10.41 -1.39 -2.12
C ASN A 177 -10.87 -1.50 -3.60
N GLN A 178 -10.02 -2.00 -4.49
CA GLN A 178 -10.31 -2.07 -5.92
C GLN A 178 -10.68 -3.46 -6.39
N TYR A 179 -10.02 -4.50 -5.87
CA TYR A 179 -10.08 -5.87 -6.37
C TYR A 179 -10.35 -6.91 -5.29
N GLY A 180 -10.50 -6.52 -4.01
CA GLY A 180 -10.68 -7.50 -2.94
C GLY A 180 -9.41 -8.25 -2.53
N GLU A 181 -8.25 -7.87 -3.08
CA GLU A 181 -6.99 -8.59 -2.91
C GLU A 181 -6.14 -8.07 -1.73
N ILE A 182 -5.58 -9.00 -0.97
CA ILE A 182 -4.61 -8.74 0.11
C ILE A 182 -3.35 -9.55 -0.20
N THR A 183 -2.16 -8.94 -0.17
CA THR A 183 -0.91 -9.71 -0.26
C THR A 183 -0.48 -10.13 1.15
N LEU A 184 -0.18 -11.40 1.32
CA LEU A 184 0.39 -11.99 2.53
C LEU A 184 1.87 -12.33 2.28
N ALA A 185 2.69 -12.10 3.31
CA ALA A 185 4.05 -12.61 3.40
C ALA A 185 4.07 -13.90 4.21
N GLU A 186 4.62 -14.95 3.62
CA GLU A 186 4.89 -16.21 4.31
C GLU A 186 6.18 -16.12 5.13
N GLY A 187 6.11 -16.60 6.38
CA GLY A 187 7.26 -16.78 7.25
C GLY A 187 8.02 -15.51 7.61
N THR A 188 9.32 -15.67 7.85
CA THR A 188 10.28 -14.60 8.17
C THR A 188 11.37 -14.62 7.10
N SER A 189 11.91 -13.44 6.74
CA SER A 189 13.04 -13.34 5.82
C SER A 189 14.23 -14.16 6.32
N SER A 190 14.93 -14.78 5.38
CA SER A 190 16.22 -15.44 5.58
C SER A 190 17.41 -14.49 5.40
N ILE A 191 17.18 -13.30 4.84
CA ILE A 191 18.19 -12.25 4.61
C ILE A 191 18.18 -11.20 5.72
N LEU A 192 17.00 -10.84 6.23
CA LEU A 192 16.82 -9.85 7.28
C LEU A 192 16.28 -10.51 8.55
N ASP A 193 17.00 -10.31 9.67
CA ASP A 193 16.62 -10.87 10.95
C ASP A 193 15.24 -10.33 11.41
N GLU A 194 14.37 -11.24 11.85
CA GLU A 194 13.02 -10.94 12.39
C GLU A 194 12.03 -10.25 11.42
N GLU A 195 12.42 -9.98 10.17
CA GLU A 195 11.58 -9.33 9.17
C GLU A 195 10.44 -10.25 8.71
N ARG A 196 9.20 -9.86 8.98
CA ARG A 196 7.99 -10.63 8.64
C ARG A 196 7.17 -10.02 7.51
N THR A 197 7.43 -8.77 7.14
CA THR A 197 6.88 -8.12 5.96
C THR A 197 7.77 -8.39 4.73
N LEU A 198 7.44 -7.72 3.62
CA LEU A 198 8.27 -7.69 2.42
C LEU A 198 9.00 -6.34 2.41
N ARG A 199 10.29 -6.36 2.72
CA ARG A 199 11.07 -5.13 2.96
C ARG A 199 11.47 -4.48 1.65
N GLN A 200 11.32 -3.17 1.52
CA GLN A 200 11.90 -2.43 0.40
C GLN A 200 13.42 -2.59 0.39
N ALA A 201 13.96 -3.20 -0.67
CA ALA A 201 15.36 -3.57 -0.72
C ALA A 201 16.32 -2.37 -0.61
N THR A 202 15.97 -1.23 -1.20
CA THR A 202 16.78 0.00 -1.13
C THR A 202 16.64 0.77 0.18
N ASP A 203 15.84 0.28 1.13
CA ASP A 203 15.81 0.80 2.50
C ASP A 203 16.90 0.19 3.37
N VAL A 204 17.44 -0.96 2.99
CA VAL A 204 18.46 -1.68 3.76
C VAL A 204 19.77 -1.88 2.99
N PHE A 205 19.69 -2.01 1.66
CA PHE A 205 20.84 -2.27 0.80
C PHE A 205 21.00 -1.17 -0.25
N THR A 206 22.24 -0.97 -0.68
CA THR A 206 22.54 0.02 -1.73
C THR A 206 21.80 -0.33 -3.03
N PRO A 207 21.19 0.66 -3.73
CA PRO A 207 20.56 0.44 -5.03
C PRO A 207 21.45 -0.35 -6.00
N GLY A 208 20.86 -1.32 -6.69
CA GLY A 208 21.55 -2.16 -7.68
C GLY A 208 22.55 -3.20 -7.13
N SER A 209 22.77 -3.24 -5.81
CA SER A 209 23.61 -4.26 -5.16
C SER A 209 23.04 -5.68 -5.34
N ASP A 210 23.89 -6.69 -5.16
CA ASP A 210 23.45 -8.08 -5.28
C ASP A 210 22.58 -8.49 -4.09
N GLU A 211 22.84 -7.92 -2.90
CA GLU A 211 22.01 -8.06 -1.70
C GLU A 211 20.61 -7.47 -1.93
N ALA A 212 20.49 -6.29 -2.54
CA ALA A 212 19.20 -5.70 -2.88
C ALA A 212 18.39 -6.58 -3.85
N LYS A 213 19.05 -7.14 -4.87
CA LYS A 213 18.40 -8.06 -5.82
C LYS A 213 17.99 -9.38 -5.15
N ALA A 214 18.82 -9.90 -4.25
CA ALA A 214 18.52 -11.13 -3.52
C ALA A 214 17.31 -10.95 -2.58
N LEU A 215 17.25 -9.83 -1.86
CA LEU A 215 16.09 -9.51 -1.01
C LEU A 215 14.82 -9.32 -1.84
N GLU A 216 14.89 -8.67 -3.00
CA GLU A 216 13.73 -8.54 -3.87
C GLU A 216 13.24 -9.91 -4.40
N ALA A 217 14.15 -10.80 -4.78
CA ALA A 217 13.79 -12.15 -5.20
C ALA A 217 13.16 -12.97 -4.06
N GLU A 218 13.65 -12.81 -2.82
CA GLU A 218 13.04 -13.43 -1.64
C GLU A 218 11.66 -12.84 -1.32
N ASN A 219 11.49 -11.52 -1.45
CA ASN A 219 10.19 -10.89 -1.27
C ASN A 219 9.17 -11.46 -2.28
N GLU A 220 9.56 -11.57 -3.55
CA GLU A 220 8.71 -12.17 -4.59
C GLU A 220 8.36 -13.64 -4.31
N SER A 221 9.27 -14.41 -3.71
CA SER A 221 9.03 -15.82 -3.37
C SER A 221 8.09 -16.00 -2.18
N ARG A 222 8.13 -15.09 -1.20
CA ARG A 222 7.29 -15.12 0.02
C ARG A 222 5.90 -14.50 -0.16
N ALA A 223 5.68 -13.77 -1.25
CA ALA A 223 4.42 -13.09 -1.52
C ALA A 223 3.35 -14.03 -2.10
N LEU A 224 2.18 -14.09 -1.47
CA LEU A 224 0.98 -14.74 -1.98
C LEU A 224 -0.23 -13.83 -1.84
N VAL A 225 -1.15 -13.86 -2.80
CA VAL A 225 -2.37 -13.04 -2.74
C VAL A 225 -3.51 -13.85 -2.10
N LEU A 226 -4.06 -13.37 -1.00
CA LEU A 226 -5.39 -13.76 -0.54
C LEU A 226 -6.43 -12.97 -1.36
N ASP A 227 -7.29 -13.68 -2.05
CA ASP A 227 -8.26 -13.14 -3.00
C ASP A 227 -9.69 -13.31 -2.46
N ASP A 228 -10.68 -12.62 -3.00
CA ASP A 228 -12.06 -12.61 -2.49
C ASP A 228 -12.99 -13.62 -3.20
N GLY A 229 -12.46 -14.47 -4.08
CA GLY A 229 -13.28 -15.36 -4.90
C GLY A 229 -14.07 -14.63 -5.99
N ALA A 230 -13.63 -13.43 -6.40
CA ALA A 230 -14.25 -12.65 -7.46
C ALA A 230 -13.24 -12.11 -8.49
N THR A 231 -13.77 -11.38 -9.48
CA THR A 231 -13.02 -10.62 -10.47
C THR A 231 -13.56 -9.18 -10.54
N LEU A 232 -14.25 -8.75 -9.48
CA LEU A 232 -14.92 -7.47 -9.44
C LEU A 232 -13.89 -6.35 -9.32
N ASN A 233 -14.01 -5.35 -10.20
CA ASN A 233 -13.43 -4.04 -9.95
C ASN A 233 -14.46 -3.20 -9.18
N PHE A 234 -14.27 -3.03 -7.87
CA PHE A 234 -15.16 -2.26 -6.99
C PHE A 234 -15.16 -0.76 -7.30
N LEU A 235 -14.19 -0.24 -8.07
CA LEU A 235 -14.16 1.15 -8.55
C LEU A 235 -14.77 1.32 -9.95
N GLY A 236 -15.04 0.21 -10.64
CA GLY A 236 -15.50 0.16 -12.02
C GLY A 236 -17.01 0.36 -12.18
N ALA A 237 -17.69 -0.69 -12.62
CA ALA A 237 -19.11 -0.65 -12.94
C ALA A 237 -19.97 -0.28 -11.72
N ALA A 238 -21.08 0.45 -11.95
CA ALA A 238 -21.98 0.88 -10.88
C ALA A 238 -22.54 -0.28 -10.05
N ALA A 239 -22.79 -1.45 -10.67
CA ALA A 239 -23.25 -2.64 -9.97
C ALA A 239 -22.20 -3.18 -8.98
N ASN A 240 -20.91 -3.13 -9.32
CA ASN A 240 -19.83 -3.60 -8.45
C ASN A 240 -19.70 -2.73 -7.20
N LYS A 241 -19.96 -1.42 -7.32
CA LYS A 241 -19.99 -0.47 -6.19
C LYS A 241 -21.13 -0.75 -5.20
N LEU A 242 -22.06 -1.64 -5.55
CA LEU A 242 -23.18 -2.08 -4.69
C LEU A 242 -22.92 -3.43 -4.01
N VAL A 243 -21.75 -4.04 -4.25
CA VAL A 243 -21.26 -5.20 -3.52
C VAL A 243 -20.29 -4.69 -2.47
N GLU A 244 -20.49 -5.07 -1.20
CA GLU A 244 -19.60 -4.66 -0.12
C GLU A 244 -18.17 -5.19 -0.36
N VAL A 245 -17.18 -4.31 -0.16
CA VAL A 245 -15.76 -4.71 -0.24
C VAL A 245 -15.47 -5.79 0.80
N PRO A 246 -14.76 -6.87 0.45
CA PRO A 246 -14.48 -7.99 1.37
C PRO A 246 -13.54 -7.60 2.51
N TYR A 247 -13.57 -8.39 3.59
CA TYR A 247 -12.63 -8.38 4.73
C TYR A 247 -12.60 -7.14 5.64
N ILE A 248 -13.04 -5.97 5.16
CA ILE A 248 -12.92 -4.70 5.89
C ILE A 248 -14.26 -4.04 6.15
N SER A 249 -14.37 -3.42 7.32
CA SER A 249 -15.48 -2.56 7.72
C SER A 249 -14.94 -1.31 8.42
N ALA A 250 -15.82 -0.43 8.88
CA ALA A 250 -15.43 0.73 9.69
C ALA A 250 -14.83 0.37 11.06
N SER A 251 -14.91 -0.90 11.48
CA SER A 251 -14.36 -1.39 12.76
C SER A 251 -13.43 -2.59 12.64
N GLU A 252 -13.35 -3.20 11.46
CA GLU A 252 -12.46 -4.33 11.17
C GLU A 252 -11.52 -3.96 10.06
N HIS A 253 -10.24 -3.91 10.41
CA HIS A 253 -9.18 -3.43 9.56
C HIS A 253 -8.27 -4.59 9.15
N VAL A 254 -7.70 -4.48 7.96
CA VAL A 254 -6.60 -5.31 7.48
C VAL A 254 -5.36 -4.42 7.46
N THR A 255 -4.54 -4.51 8.49
CA THR A 255 -3.37 -3.65 8.69
C THR A 255 -2.07 -4.37 8.30
N VAL A 256 -1.25 -3.75 7.46
CA VAL A 256 0.07 -4.27 7.07
C VAL A 256 1.00 -4.43 8.29
N GLY A 257 1.79 -5.50 8.29
CA GLY A 257 2.64 -5.91 9.40
C GLY A 257 1.92 -6.67 10.50
N LYS A 258 0.60 -6.86 10.40
CA LYS A 258 -0.18 -7.63 11.37
C LYS A 258 -0.39 -9.08 10.93
N ARG A 259 -0.61 -9.94 11.93
CA ARG A 259 -0.78 -11.37 11.71
C ARG A 259 -2.07 -11.66 10.96
N ALA A 260 -1.96 -12.51 9.95
CA ALA A 260 -3.07 -13.24 9.35
C ALA A 260 -3.07 -14.68 9.87
N THR A 261 -4.23 -15.21 10.22
CA THR A 261 -4.38 -16.61 10.69
C THR A 261 -5.48 -17.30 9.90
N PHE A 262 -5.12 -18.32 9.13
CA PHE A 262 -6.11 -19.16 8.44
C PHE A 262 -7.00 -19.88 9.46
N THR A 263 -8.30 -19.75 9.29
CA THR A 263 -9.35 -20.38 10.11
C THR A 263 -10.15 -21.41 9.31
N ALA A 264 -9.96 -21.47 7.99
CA ALA A 264 -10.52 -22.47 7.11
C ALA A 264 -9.54 -22.79 5.95
N PRO A 265 -9.66 -23.97 5.34
CA PRO A 265 -8.94 -24.31 4.11
C PRO A 265 -9.23 -23.34 2.96
N VAL A 266 -8.24 -23.18 2.09
CA VAL A 266 -8.29 -22.32 0.89
C VAL A 266 -7.84 -23.09 -0.33
N ILE A 267 -8.13 -22.57 -1.51
CA ILE A 267 -7.73 -23.17 -2.79
C ILE A 267 -6.49 -22.48 -3.29
N MET A 268 -5.44 -23.26 -3.57
CA MET A 268 -4.23 -22.74 -4.23
C MET A 268 -4.55 -22.49 -5.70
N ASP A 269 -4.43 -21.25 -6.16
CA ASP A 269 -4.85 -20.81 -7.49
C ASP A 269 -3.71 -20.06 -8.19
N TYR A 270 -3.70 -20.10 -9.52
CA TYR A 270 -2.79 -19.32 -10.33
C TYR A 270 -3.58 -18.55 -11.39
N ARG A 271 -3.48 -17.22 -11.37
CA ARG A 271 -4.03 -16.35 -12.42
C ARG A 271 -3.44 -14.96 -12.34
N TYR A 272 -3.43 -14.28 -13.48
CA TYR A 272 -2.87 -12.94 -13.62
C TYR A 272 -1.40 -12.86 -13.16
N ASP A 273 -0.63 -13.90 -13.51
CA ASP A 273 0.80 -14.05 -13.21
C ASP A 273 1.16 -14.13 -11.69
N LEU A 274 0.17 -14.42 -10.84
CA LEU A 274 0.31 -14.49 -9.38
C LEU A 274 -0.29 -15.77 -8.80
N TRP A 275 0.40 -16.32 -7.79
CA TRP A 275 -0.15 -17.36 -6.91
C TRP A 275 -1.10 -16.75 -5.90
N ARG A 276 -2.25 -17.40 -5.74
CA ARG A 276 -3.39 -16.92 -4.98
C ARG A 276 -3.93 -17.99 -4.05
N LEU A 277 -4.57 -17.53 -3.00
CA LEU A 277 -5.32 -18.31 -2.03
C LEU A 277 -6.77 -17.86 -2.14
N GLN A 278 -7.59 -18.71 -2.75
CA GLN A 278 -9.00 -18.43 -2.97
C GLN A 278 -9.83 -18.99 -1.80
N PRO A 279 -10.78 -18.23 -1.24
CA PRO A 279 -11.86 -18.79 -0.42
C PRO A 279 -12.68 -19.80 -1.23
N GLN A 280 -13.42 -20.68 -0.56
CA GLN A 280 -14.24 -21.70 -1.24
C GLN A 280 -15.51 -21.10 -1.92
N GLY A 281 -15.82 -19.84 -1.65
CA GLY A 281 -16.90 -19.06 -2.26
C GLY A 281 -16.51 -17.58 -2.35
N GLN A 282 -17.37 -16.75 -2.92
CA GLN A 282 -17.10 -15.30 -2.98
C GLN A 282 -17.29 -14.68 -1.59
N VAL A 283 -16.31 -13.92 -1.12
CA VAL A 283 -16.41 -13.13 0.10
C VAL A 283 -17.07 -11.78 -0.21
N VAL A 284 -18.14 -11.44 0.52
CA VAL A 284 -18.81 -10.13 0.42
C VAL A 284 -18.89 -9.47 1.79
N GLY A 285 -18.22 -8.33 1.95
CA GLY A 285 -18.15 -7.63 3.24
C GLY A 285 -17.20 -8.28 4.24
N ALA A 286 -17.16 -7.73 5.46
CA ALA A 286 -16.24 -8.15 6.53
C ALA A 286 -16.74 -9.30 7.41
N GLN A 287 -18.01 -9.69 7.25
CA GLN A 287 -18.69 -10.68 8.12
C GLN A 287 -19.16 -11.91 7.35
N ASP A 288 -18.65 -12.10 6.13
CA ASP A 288 -19.00 -13.24 5.30
C ASP A 288 -18.49 -14.55 5.92
N SER A 289 -19.30 -15.61 5.84
CA SER A 289 -18.93 -16.94 6.32
C SER A 289 -17.82 -17.60 5.50
N ASP A 290 -17.60 -17.15 4.26
CA ASP A 290 -16.56 -17.67 3.38
C ASP A 290 -15.17 -17.06 3.67
N ILE A 291 -15.05 -16.11 4.59
CA ILE A 291 -13.76 -15.55 5.02
C ILE A 291 -12.89 -16.65 5.65
N PRO A 292 -11.74 -17.01 5.03
CA PRO A 292 -10.93 -18.13 5.50
C PRO A 292 -9.82 -17.70 6.46
N VAL A 293 -9.72 -16.40 6.77
CA VAL A 293 -8.62 -15.79 7.51
C VAL A 293 -9.14 -14.81 8.55
N SER A 294 -8.57 -14.84 9.75
CA SER A 294 -8.72 -13.78 10.74
C SER A 294 -7.49 -12.87 10.75
N PHE A 295 -7.71 -11.56 10.90
CA PHE A 295 -6.66 -10.55 10.95
C PHE A 295 -6.53 -9.96 12.36
N GLU A 296 -5.29 -9.84 12.84
CA GLU A 296 -5.00 -9.16 14.11
C GLU A 296 -5.42 -7.68 14.03
N GLN A 297 -6.36 -7.29 14.89
CA GLN A 297 -6.91 -5.92 14.97
C GLN A 297 -6.04 -5.01 15.84
N VAL A 298 -5.95 -3.73 15.48
CA VAL A 298 -5.11 -2.74 16.16
C VAL A 298 -5.90 -1.46 16.41
N MET A 299 -5.94 -1.00 17.66
CA MET A 299 -6.63 0.26 18.01
C MET A 299 -5.76 1.51 17.78
N ASN A 300 -4.42 1.34 17.74
CA ASN A 300 -3.37 2.34 17.53
C ASN A 300 -3.74 3.81 17.87
N GLU A 301 -4.06 4.06 19.15
CA GLU A 301 -4.69 5.32 19.60
C GLU A 301 -3.73 6.50 19.79
N ALA A 302 -2.43 6.24 19.98
CA ALA A 302 -1.37 7.24 20.16
C ALA A 302 -0.01 6.64 19.76
N PRO A 303 0.98 7.45 19.36
CA PRO A 303 2.34 6.99 19.12
C PRO A 303 2.98 6.43 20.41
N ALA A 304 4.03 5.61 20.27
CA ALA A 304 4.81 5.19 21.41
C ALA A 304 5.56 6.38 22.05
N GLU A 305 5.75 6.34 23.36
CA GLU A 305 6.46 7.38 24.10
C GLU A 305 7.94 7.43 23.72
N VAL A 306 8.39 8.58 23.23
CA VAL A 306 9.80 8.83 22.85
C VAL A 306 10.62 9.50 23.96
N GLY A 307 9.97 9.88 25.06
CA GLY A 307 10.60 10.54 26.21
C GLY A 307 11.15 11.94 25.90
N GLY A 308 12.04 12.42 26.78
CA GLY A 308 12.67 13.73 26.62
C GLY A 308 11.83 14.89 27.17
N ASN A 309 12.21 16.11 26.81
CA ASN A 309 11.52 17.35 27.22
C ASN A 309 11.15 18.27 26.05
N VAL A 310 11.44 17.82 24.83
CA VAL A 310 10.96 18.36 23.55
C VAL A 310 10.80 17.17 22.62
N SER A 311 9.70 17.08 21.87
CA SER A 311 9.56 16.13 20.75
C SER A 311 9.46 16.85 19.40
N VAL A 312 10.03 16.26 18.37
CA VAL A 312 9.97 16.78 16.99
C VAL A 312 9.52 15.66 16.07
N GLY A 313 8.55 15.90 15.21
CA GLY A 313 8.10 14.92 14.23
C GLY A 313 7.91 15.48 12.84
N SER A 314 7.72 14.57 11.88
CA SER A 314 7.36 14.87 10.49
C SER A 314 6.05 14.20 10.13
N PHE A 315 5.20 14.89 9.38
CA PHE A 315 3.89 14.38 9.00
C PHE A 315 3.41 14.99 7.68
N ASN A 316 3.51 14.20 6.62
CA ASN A 316 2.86 14.50 5.35
C ASN A 316 1.34 14.35 5.50
N VAL A 317 0.57 15.40 5.20
CA VAL A 317 -0.88 15.45 5.42
C VAL A 317 -1.74 15.32 4.15
N LEU A 318 -1.20 14.72 3.08
CA LEU A 318 -1.94 14.31 1.87
C LEU A 318 -2.72 15.45 1.20
N ASN A 319 -2.06 16.35 0.48
CA ASN A 319 -2.64 17.49 -0.22
C ASN A 319 -3.71 18.24 0.60
N PHE A 320 -3.36 18.80 1.77
CA PHE A 320 -4.27 19.63 2.56
C PHE A 320 -4.45 21.01 1.92
N PHE A 321 -5.45 21.10 1.04
CA PHE A 321 -5.85 22.32 0.33
C PHE A 321 -7.15 22.87 0.88
N THR A 322 -7.12 24.11 1.35
CA THR A 322 -8.30 24.82 1.83
C THR A 322 -9.05 25.55 0.72
N THR A 323 -8.37 25.83 -0.38
CA THR A 323 -8.97 26.25 -1.64
C THR A 323 -9.49 25.02 -2.38
N THR A 324 -10.79 24.78 -2.29
CA THR A 324 -11.41 23.57 -2.83
C THR A 324 -11.61 23.68 -4.34
N GLY A 325 -11.64 22.54 -5.03
CA GLY A 325 -11.72 22.52 -6.50
C GLY A 325 -12.94 23.26 -7.07
N ASP A 326 -14.09 23.23 -6.39
CA ASP A 326 -15.32 23.94 -6.78
C ASP A 326 -15.20 25.48 -6.74
N GLN A 327 -14.14 26.01 -6.13
CA GLN A 327 -13.82 27.44 -6.14
C GLN A 327 -13.02 27.86 -7.37
N LEU A 328 -12.46 26.89 -8.11
CA LEU A 328 -11.62 27.12 -9.29
C LEU A 328 -12.32 26.65 -10.57
N GLN A 329 -11.90 27.23 -11.70
CA GLN A 329 -12.35 26.80 -13.02
C GLN A 329 -11.42 25.72 -13.59
N GLY A 330 -11.97 24.83 -14.42
CA GLY A 330 -11.20 23.81 -15.14
C GLY A 330 -10.88 22.54 -14.36
N CYS A 331 -11.19 22.49 -13.06
CA CYS A 331 -10.99 21.28 -12.25
C CYS A 331 -11.85 20.11 -12.77
N THR A 332 -11.23 18.94 -12.77
CA THR A 332 -11.87 17.63 -12.92
C THR A 332 -11.75 16.88 -11.60
N TYR A 333 -12.64 15.90 -11.37
CA TYR A 333 -12.78 15.28 -10.06
C TYR A 333 -12.76 13.76 -10.12
N TYR A 334 -12.27 13.15 -9.05
CA TYR A 334 -12.71 11.82 -8.67
C TYR A 334 -14.07 11.93 -8.02
N THR A 335 -14.96 10.97 -8.31
CA THR A 335 -16.35 10.98 -7.84
C THR A 335 -16.67 9.75 -7.03
N ASP A 336 -17.62 9.89 -6.11
CA ASP A 336 -18.20 8.75 -5.39
C ASP A 336 -19.08 7.88 -6.32
N ARG A 337 -19.74 6.87 -5.74
CA ARG A 337 -20.62 5.97 -6.51
C ARG A 337 -21.87 6.64 -7.07
N GLU A 338 -22.27 7.80 -6.56
CA GLU A 338 -23.42 8.59 -7.00
C GLU A 338 -23.03 9.69 -8.00
N GLY A 339 -21.73 9.87 -8.27
CA GLY A 339 -21.21 10.88 -9.18
C GLY A 339 -20.91 12.23 -8.51
N ASN A 340 -20.98 12.31 -7.18
CA ASN A 340 -20.63 13.53 -6.45
C ASN A 340 -19.10 13.71 -6.46
N PRO A 341 -18.58 14.91 -6.75
CA PRO A 341 -17.15 15.22 -6.63
C PRO A 341 -16.62 15.02 -5.20
N ILE A 342 -15.50 14.32 -5.06
CA ILE A 342 -14.84 14.03 -3.77
C ILE A 342 -13.48 14.72 -3.64
N SER A 343 -12.57 14.50 -4.59
CA SER A 343 -11.25 15.13 -4.63
C SER A 343 -10.92 15.62 -6.04
N VAL A 344 -10.01 16.60 -6.10
CA VAL A 344 -9.53 17.13 -7.38
C VAL A 344 -8.63 16.08 -8.05
N ARG A 345 -8.89 15.82 -9.33
CA ARG A 345 -8.11 14.90 -10.15
C ARG A 345 -7.05 15.63 -10.96
N SER A 346 -7.44 16.69 -11.67
CA SER A 346 -6.56 17.45 -12.57
C SER A 346 -7.27 18.70 -13.11
N GLY A 347 -6.58 19.51 -13.92
CA GLY A 347 -7.17 20.58 -14.73
C GLY A 347 -7.18 21.96 -14.08
N CYS A 348 -6.80 22.06 -12.82
CA CYS A 348 -6.61 23.31 -12.09
C CYS A 348 -5.47 23.14 -11.07
N ASP A 349 -5.17 24.19 -10.30
CA ASP A 349 -4.03 24.22 -9.36
C ASP A 349 -4.34 23.63 -7.98
N ALA A 350 -5.61 23.44 -7.62
CA ALA A 350 -5.98 22.67 -6.42
C ALA A 350 -5.60 21.19 -6.57
N ARG A 351 -5.28 20.53 -5.45
CA ARG A 351 -4.93 19.10 -5.40
C ARG A 351 -5.72 18.26 -4.39
N GLY A 352 -6.31 18.89 -3.38
CA GLY A 352 -7.06 18.20 -2.31
C GLY A 352 -8.55 18.06 -2.55
N ALA A 353 -9.35 18.44 -1.55
CA ALA A 353 -10.80 18.29 -1.55
C ALA A 353 -11.52 19.00 -2.71
N ALA A 354 -12.55 18.34 -3.26
CA ALA A 354 -13.36 18.91 -4.33
C ALA A 354 -14.24 20.08 -3.88
N ASN A 355 -14.69 20.08 -2.63
CA ASN A 355 -15.59 21.07 -2.05
C ASN A 355 -15.47 21.11 -0.51
N ALA A 356 -16.19 22.01 0.14
CA ALA A 356 -16.12 22.24 1.58
C ALA A 356 -16.45 21.00 2.44
N ASP A 357 -17.39 20.15 2.01
CA ASP A 357 -17.75 18.94 2.76
C ASP A 357 -16.60 17.93 2.76
N ASN A 358 -15.91 17.78 1.62
CA ASN A 358 -14.75 16.91 1.50
C ASN A 358 -13.54 17.47 2.25
N LEU A 359 -13.36 18.79 2.27
CA LEU A 359 -12.36 19.44 3.10
C LEU A 359 -12.62 19.16 4.59
N ALA A 360 -13.88 19.24 5.03
CA ALA A 360 -14.24 18.92 6.41
C ALA A 360 -13.93 17.45 6.76
N ARG A 361 -14.16 16.50 5.84
CA ARG A 361 -13.79 15.09 6.02
C ARG A 361 -12.27 14.93 6.19
N GLN A 362 -11.48 15.45 5.24
CA GLN A 362 -10.02 15.42 5.30
C GLN A 362 -9.48 16.08 6.57
N GLN A 363 -9.93 17.30 6.87
CA GLN A 363 -9.51 18.07 8.03
C GLN A 363 -9.81 17.34 9.34
N SER A 364 -10.96 16.66 9.45
CA SER A 364 -11.31 15.91 10.65
C SER A 364 -10.29 14.82 10.98
N LYS A 365 -9.83 14.06 9.98
CA LYS A 365 -8.81 13.02 10.16
C LYS A 365 -7.46 13.61 10.54
N ILE A 366 -6.99 14.63 9.81
CA ILE A 366 -5.71 15.30 10.07
C ILE A 366 -5.70 15.93 11.47
N VAL A 367 -6.78 16.60 11.87
CA VAL A 367 -6.90 17.23 13.20
C VAL A 367 -6.91 16.18 14.32
N THR A 368 -7.63 15.06 14.12
CA THR A 368 -7.61 13.94 15.07
C THR A 368 -6.21 13.34 15.18
N ALA A 369 -5.55 13.09 14.06
CA ALA A 369 -4.20 12.53 14.02
C ALA A 369 -3.18 13.44 14.69
N LEU A 370 -3.09 14.72 14.32
CA LEU A 370 -2.11 15.67 14.88
C LEU A 370 -2.31 15.91 16.38
N ASN A 371 -3.55 16.01 16.87
CA ASN A 371 -3.80 16.18 18.31
C ASN A 371 -3.46 14.93 19.14
N LYS A 372 -3.53 13.72 18.55
CA LYS A 372 -3.10 12.47 19.18
C LYS A 372 -1.60 12.21 19.03
N PHE A 373 -1.01 12.64 17.93
CA PHE A 373 0.42 12.55 17.66
C PHE A 373 1.24 13.37 18.67
N ASP A 374 0.69 14.53 19.06
CA ASP A 374 1.12 15.28 20.24
C ASP A 374 2.63 15.63 20.29
N ALA A 375 3.24 15.89 19.14
CA ALA A 375 4.61 16.38 19.10
C ALA A 375 4.70 17.87 19.47
N ASP A 376 5.81 18.31 20.06
CA ASP A 376 6.02 19.73 20.40
C ASP A 376 6.30 20.60 19.17
N VAL A 377 6.95 20.01 18.15
CA VAL A 377 7.14 20.58 16.81
C VAL A 377 6.79 19.52 15.78
N VAL A 378 5.98 19.89 14.79
CA VAL A 378 5.66 19.02 13.65
C VAL A 378 6.05 19.74 12.36
N VAL A 379 6.93 19.11 11.59
CA VAL A 379 7.13 19.43 10.17
C VAL A 379 5.97 18.86 9.38
N LEU A 380 5.38 19.68 8.51
CA LEU A 380 4.27 19.32 7.65
C LEU A 380 4.66 19.47 6.19
N GLU A 381 4.41 18.44 5.41
CA GLU A 381 4.44 18.42 3.96
C GLU A 381 3.02 18.52 3.42
N GLU A 382 2.89 18.71 2.10
CA GLU A 382 1.58 18.61 1.45
C GLU A 382 0.56 19.66 1.93
N ILE A 383 1.04 20.83 2.39
CA ILE A 383 0.22 22.00 2.72
C ILE A 383 0.07 22.86 1.47
N GLU A 384 -1.14 23.34 1.20
CA GLU A 384 -1.38 24.32 0.13
C GLU A 384 -0.49 25.58 0.29
N ASN A 385 0.20 25.93 -0.79
CA ASN A 385 0.79 27.24 -0.95
C ASN A 385 -0.28 28.24 -1.40
N SER A 386 -1.02 28.78 -0.44
CA SER A 386 -2.16 29.65 -0.69
C SER A 386 -1.81 30.93 -1.48
N ALA A 387 -0.54 31.35 -1.52
CA ALA A 387 -0.08 32.45 -2.38
C ALA A 387 -0.24 32.14 -3.87
N ARG A 388 -0.02 30.89 -4.29
CA ARG A 388 -0.24 30.42 -5.68
C ARG A 388 -1.71 30.45 -6.08
N LEU A 389 -2.61 30.58 -5.11
CA LEU A 389 -4.06 30.64 -5.28
C LEU A 389 -4.64 32.02 -4.93
N GLY A 390 -3.79 33.05 -4.83
CA GLY A 390 -4.19 34.44 -4.67
C GLY A 390 -4.57 34.84 -3.24
N GLN A 391 -4.11 34.08 -2.24
CA GLN A 391 -4.36 34.33 -0.81
C GLN A 391 -3.03 34.57 -0.07
N ASP A 392 -3.12 34.86 1.23
CA ASP A 392 -1.94 34.88 2.10
C ASP A 392 -1.26 33.50 2.12
N ARG A 393 0.09 33.42 2.04
CA ARG A 393 0.85 32.16 1.95
C ARG A 393 0.56 31.20 3.12
N ASP A 394 0.17 31.73 4.28
CA ASP A 394 -0.12 30.96 5.50
C ASP A 394 -1.62 30.66 5.68
N ALA A 395 -2.50 31.05 4.75
CA ALA A 395 -3.95 30.91 4.93
C ALA A 395 -4.40 29.47 5.23
N ALA A 396 -3.95 28.49 4.44
CA ALA A 396 -4.29 27.08 4.68
C ALA A 396 -3.75 26.56 6.02
N LEU A 397 -2.51 26.93 6.38
CA LEU A 397 -1.88 26.54 7.64
C LEU A 397 -2.58 27.14 8.85
N GLN A 398 -3.00 28.41 8.76
CA GLN A 398 -3.76 29.10 9.80
C GLN A 398 -5.13 28.43 10.01
N ILE A 399 -5.81 28.03 8.93
CA ILE A 399 -7.08 27.27 9.00
C ILE A 399 -6.88 25.93 9.72
N LEU A 400 -5.79 25.21 9.43
CA LEU A 400 -5.46 23.97 10.14
C LEU A 400 -5.21 24.21 11.63
N VAL A 401 -4.38 25.19 11.98
CA VAL A 401 -4.07 25.53 13.38
C VAL A 401 -5.31 25.98 14.16
N ASP A 402 -6.21 26.73 13.53
CA ASP A 402 -7.48 27.12 14.15
C ASP A 402 -8.37 25.90 14.40
N ALA A 403 -8.42 24.94 13.48
CA ALA A 403 -9.16 23.69 13.66
C ALA A 403 -8.54 22.81 14.77
N LEU A 404 -7.21 22.71 14.83
CA LEU A 404 -6.50 22.01 15.90
C LEU A 404 -6.83 22.59 17.27
N ASN A 405 -6.72 23.91 17.42
CA ASN A 405 -7.02 24.62 18.67
C ASN A 405 -8.50 24.51 19.06
N LYS A 406 -9.40 24.58 18.08
CA LYS A 406 -10.83 24.38 18.31
C LYS A 406 -11.12 22.98 18.85
N ALA A 407 -10.49 21.95 18.28
CA ALA A 407 -10.63 20.57 18.73
C ALA A 407 -10.00 20.32 20.10
N ALA A 408 -8.86 20.96 20.39
CA ALA A 408 -8.21 20.90 21.71
C ALA A 408 -8.99 21.66 22.81
N GLY A 409 -9.86 22.61 22.44
CA GLY A 409 -10.59 23.46 23.38
C GLY A 409 -9.76 24.60 23.98
N GLU A 410 -8.53 24.77 23.52
CA GLU A 410 -7.58 25.78 23.98
C GLU A 410 -6.62 26.22 22.86
N LYS A 411 -5.87 27.30 23.09
CA LYS A 411 -4.83 27.77 22.15
C LYS A 411 -3.53 27.00 22.39
N ARG A 412 -3.53 25.71 22.09
CA ARG A 412 -2.39 24.79 22.22
C ARG A 412 -1.33 25.01 21.14
N TRP A 413 -1.78 25.07 19.89
CA TRP A 413 -0.97 25.09 18.68
C TRP A 413 -0.75 26.50 18.14
N SER A 414 0.40 26.70 17.52
CA SER A 414 0.75 27.83 16.65
C SER A 414 1.59 27.32 15.47
N PHE A 415 1.95 28.19 14.53
CA PHE A 415 2.77 27.83 13.38
C PHE A 415 3.95 28.79 13.22
N ALA A 416 5.00 28.33 12.55
CA ALA A 416 6.11 29.17 12.11
C ALA A 416 5.63 30.01 10.90
N PRO A 417 5.49 31.34 11.03
CA PRO A 417 5.03 32.17 9.93
C PRO A 417 5.97 32.11 8.74
N SER A 418 5.43 32.31 7.53
CA SER A 418 6.23 32.55 6.33
C SER A 418 7.14 33.77 6.53
N PRO A 419 8.38 33.74 6.01
CA PRO A 419 9.24 34.91 6.00
C PRO A 419 8.79 35.93 4.95
N GLU A 420 9.30 37.16 5.04
CA GLU A 420 9.05 38.18 4.01
C GLU A 420 9.69 37.80 2.66
N GLU A 421 10.89 37.20 2.69
CA GLU A 421 11.63 36.76 1.52
C GLU A 421 11.31 35.29 1.20
N ILE A 422 10.70 35.07 0.04
CA ILE A 422 10.31 33.74 -0.47
C ILE A 422 10.77 33.58 -1.93
N PRO A 423 11.02 32.33 -2.40
CA PRO A 423 11.31 32.08 -3.81
C PRO A 423 10.18 32.58 -4.72
N ALA A 424 10.52 33.02 -5.93
CA ALA A 424 9.54 33.57 -6.86
C ALA A 424 8.63 32.48 -7.49
N ASP A 425 9.17 31.27 -7.66
CA ASP A 425 8.57 30.21 -8.46
C ASP A 425 8.23 28.96 -7.63
N GLU A 426 7.63 29.13 -6.45
CA GLU A 426 7.28 28.00 -5.56
C GLU A 426 6.17 27.09 -6.13
N ASP A 427 6.20 25.80 -5.80
CA ASP A 427 5.09 24.86 -6.09
C ASP A 427 3.77 25.30 -5.41
N VAL A 428 2.63 24.78 -5.90
CA VAL A 428 1.30 24.95 -5.29
C VAL A 428 1.18 24.24 -3.94
N ILE A 429 2.14 23.39 -3.60
CA ILE A 429 2.35 22.73 -2.32
C ILE A 429 3.59 23.35 -1.66
N ARG A 430 3.56 23.52 -0.34
CA ARG A 430 4.71 23.97 0.45
C ARG A 430 4.95 23.09 1.67
N THR A 431 6.17 23.14 2.19
CA THR A 431 6.48 22.65 3.53
C THR A 431 6.07 23.70 4.58
N ALA A 432 5.74 23.26 5.79
CA ALA A 432 5.31 24.12 6.89
C ALA A 432 5.73 23.53 8.26
N MET A 433 5.57 24.31 9.34
CA MET A 433 5.78 23.82 10.70
C MET A 433 4.72 24.35 11.65
N ILE A 434 4.16 23.44 12.47
CA ILE A 434 3.35 23.79 13.64
C ILE A 434 4.09 23.42 14.92
N TYR A 435 3.75 24.09 16.02
CA TYR A 435 4.36 23.83 17.32
C TYR A 435 3.40 24.11 18.48
N GLN A 436 3.67 23.45 19.60
CA GLN A 436 2.96 23.69 20.86
C GLN A 436 3.56 24.87 21.61
N ARG A 437 2.71 25.85 21.95
CA ARG A 437 3.13 27.17 22.46
C ARG A 437 3.80 27.12 23.82
N ASP A 438 3.47 26.11 24.62
CA ASP A 438 4.01 25.94 25.97
C ASP A 438 5.30 25.11 25.99
N ALA A 439 5.62 24.42 24.90
CA ALA A 439 6.82 23.60 24.78
C ALA A 439 8.01 24.39 24.21
N VAL A 440 7.79 25.08 23.09
CA VAL A 440 8.84 25.83 22.38
C VAL A 440 8.37 27.20 21.94
N LYS A 441 9.33 28.08 21.68
CA LYS A 441 9.11 29.38 21.04
C LYS A 441 10.02 29.55 19.83
N LEU A 442 9.57 30.36 18.88
CA LEU A 442 10.34 30.75 17.71
C LEU A 442 11.53 31.65 18.09
N ILE A 443 12.64 31.47 17.40
CA ILE A 443 13.83 32.32 17.45
C ILE A 443 14.05 32.88 16.05
N ASP A 444 13.91 34.21 15.94
CA ASP A 444 13.94 34.94 14.67
C ASP A 444 12.85 34.45 13.68
N GLU A 445 12.79 35.09 12.51
CA GLU A 445 11.94 34.63 11.41
C GLU A 445 12.43 33.31 10.81
N SER A 446 11.51 32.60 10.16
CA SER A 446 11.84 31.42 9.34
C SER A 446 12.65 31.83 8.10
N VAL A 447 13.17 30.86 7.36
CA VAL A 447 13.89 31.10 6.09
C VAL A 447 13.48 30.01 5.12
N VAL A 448 13.11 30.39 3.90
CA VAL A 448 12.91 29.43 2.80
C VAL A 448 14.20 29.35 1.99
N LEU A 449 14.62 28.15 1.62
CA LEU A 449 15.73 27.95 0.70
C LEU A 449 15.29 28.33 -0.72
N ASP A 450 16.02 29.23 -1.35
CA ASP A 450 15.88 29.58 -2.77
C ASP A 450 17.09 29.00 -3.51
N ASP A 451 16.92 27.81 -4.09
CA ASP A 451 17.98 27.07 -4.78
C ASP A 451 17.42 26.29 -5.97
N ALA A 452 18.12 26.34 -7.12
CA ALA A 452 17.68 25.71 -8.36
C ALA A 452 17.51 24.18 -8.27
N ALA A 453 18.14 23.53 -7.28
CA ALA A 453 17.91 22.11 -7.02
C ALA A 453 16.44 21.79 -6.68
N PHE A 454 15.68 22.78 -6.21
CA PHE A 454 14.27 22.66 -5.85
C PHE A 454 13.29 23.19 -6.90
N ASP A 455 13.75 23.60 -8.09
CA ASP A 455 12.88 24.06 -9.20
C ASP A 455 11.84 23.00 -9.64
N ASN A 456 12.05 21.73 -9.31
CA ASN A 456 11.15 20.62 -9.59
C ASN A 456 10.55 19.97 -8.32
N ALA A 457 10.74 20.59 -7.15
CA ALA A 457 10.30 20.08 -5.86
C ALA A 457 9.77 21.23 -4.98
N ARG A 458 9.64 20.99 -3.68
CA ARG A 458 9.12 21.99 -2.74
C ARG A 458 10.28 22.55 -1.92
N ASP A 459 10.36 23.87 -1.88
CA ASP A 459 11.43 24.58 -1.19
C ASP A 459 11.45 24.27 0.32
N PRO A 460 12.63 23.92 0.88
CA PRO A 460 12.78 23.70 2.31
C PRO A 460 12.53 24.95 3.17
N LEU A 461 11.83 24.79 4.28
CA LEU A 461 11.58 25.83 5.27
C LEU A 461 12.38 25.57 6.55
N ALA A 462 13.19 26.51 6.99
CA ALA A 462 13.94 26.43 8.24
C ALA A 462 13.39 27.34 9.33
N GLN A 463 13.28 26.83 10.55
CA GLN A 463 12.90 27.61 11.73
C GLN A 463 13.74 27.20 12.95
N ALA A 464 14.29 28.20 13.64
CA ALA A 464 14.95 27.97 14.92
C ALA A 464 13.92 28.01 16.06
N PHE A 465 14.00 27.03 16.95
CA PHE A 465 13.16 26.90 18.13
C PHE A 465 14.01 26.96 19.40
N GLN A 466 13.39 27.35 20.50
CA GLN A 466 13.97 27.24 21.83
C GLN A 466 12.91 26.76 22.80
N ARG A 467 13.24 25.77 23.65
CA ARG A 467 12.33 25.33 24.71
C ARG A 467 11.87 26.50 25.59
N VAL A 468 10.57 26.55 25.89
CA VAL A 468 9.99 27.49 26.84
C VAL A 468 10.62 27.28 28.22
N GLY A 469 10.90 28.39 28.90
CA GLY A 469 11.68 28.40 30.14
C GLY A 469 13.15 28.01 29.99
N GLY A 470 13.62 27.63 28.80
CA GLY A 470 15.02 27.33 28.47
C GLY A 470 15.88 28.56 28.20
N ASN A 471 17.12 28.33 27.74
CA ASN A 471 18.08 29.36 27.36
C ASN A 471 18.67 29.03 25.97
N SER A 472 19.70 29.75 25.52
CA SER A 472 20.31 29.51 24.21
C SER A 472 20.86 28.08 24.03
N LYS A 473 21.10 27.33 25.10
CA LYS A 473 21.56 25.92 25.04
C LYS A 473 20.46 24.93 24.68
N THR A 474 19.20 25.31 24.89
CA THR A 474 18.03 24.52 24.46
C THR A 474 17.50 24.98 23.10
N ARG A 475 18.33 25.69 22.33
CA ARG A 475 18.01 26.14 20.98
C ARG A 475 18.41 25.08 19.97
N PHE A 476 17.55 24.84 19.00
CA PHE A 476 17.77 23.93 17.88
C PHE A 476 17.14 24.51 16.62
N LEU A 477 17.63 24.07 15.47
CA LEU A 477 17.13 24.40 14.14
C LEU A 477 16.40 23.18 13.59
N VAL A 478 15.23 23.39 13.02
CA VAL A 478 14.53 22.38 12.22
C VAL A 478 14.48 22.90 10.79
N VAL A 479 14.74 22.03 9.82
CA VAL A 479 14.58 22.30 8.39
C VAL A 479 13.60 21.27 7.84
N ALA A 480 12.43 21.75 7.41
CA ALA A 480 11.41 20.96 6.75
C ALA A 480 11.78 20.77 5.28
N ASN A 481 11.67 19.55 4.75
CA ASN A 481 11.90 19.27 3.34
C ASN A 481 10.81 18.40 2.72
N HIS A 482 10.65 18.50 1.40
CA HIS A 482 9.82 17.59 0.62
C HIS A 482 10.45 17.45 -0.77
N PHE A 483 11.24 16.40 -0.94
CA PHE A 483 12.07 16.17 -2.14
C PHE A 483 11.24 15.74 -3.35
N LYS A 484 11.85 15.80 -4.54
CA LYS A 484 11.20 15.36 -5.77
C LYS A 484 10.72 13.91 -5.65
N SER A 485 9.44 13.68 -5.92
CA SER A 485 8.86 12.32 -5.87
C SER A 485 9.56 11.34 -6.82
N LYS A 486 9.59 10.06 -6.44
CA LYS A 486 10.15 8.94 -7.24
C LYS A 486 9.34 8.63 -8.52
N GLY A 487 8.16 9.23 -8.68
CA GLY A 487 7.26 9.04 -9.81
C GLY A 487 7.51 9.98 -11.00
N SER A 488 6.66 9.88 -12.03
CA SER A 488 6.77 10.64 -13.29
C SER A 488 8.14 10.47 -13.97
N ASP A 489 8.51 9.20 -14.16
CA ASP A 489 9.80 8.79 -14.74
C ASP A 489 10.05 9.40 -16.14
N PRO A 490 11.09 10.25 -16.30
CA PRO A 490 11.43 10.83 -17.59
C PRO A 490 12.01 9.75 -18.51
N LYS A 491 11.37 9.56 -19.66
CA LYS A 491 11.81 8.60 -20.69
C LYS A 491 12.79 9.22 -21.69
N ASP A 492 13.75 9.99 -21.18
CA ASP A 492 14.72 10.76 -21.97
C ASP A 492 16.16 10.24 -21.88
N GLY A 493 16.41 9.21 -21.04
CA GLY A 493 17.73 8.61 -20.84
C GLY A 493 18.68 9.46 -19.98
N SER A 494 18.17 10.50 -19.31
CA SER A 494 18.91 11.26 -18.31
C SER A 494 19.20 10.43 -17.05
N GLU A 495 20.05 10.94 -16.16
CA GLU A 495 20.28 10.36 -14.83
C GLU A 495 19.02 10.44 -13.93
N ASN A 496 18.02 11.24 -14.31
CA ASN A 496 16.72 11.27 -13.66
C ASN A 496 15.77 10.18 -14.15
N ALA A 497 16.07 9.49 -15.25
CA ALA A 497 15.31 8.32 -15.65
C ALA A 497 15.49 7.19 -14.61
N ASP A 498 14.46 6.36 -14.41
CA ASP A 498 14.56 5.18 -13.58
C ASP A 498 15.62 4.21 -14.15
N GLN A 499 16.67 3.98 -13.37
CA GLN A 499 17.79 3.10 -13.73
C GLN A 499 17.46 1.61 -13.49
N GLY A 500 16.30 1.31 -12.89
CA GLY A 500 15.85 -0.05 -12.62
C GLY A 500 16.62 -0.76 -11.50
N ASP A 501 17.32 0.02 -10.67
CA ASP A 501 18.16 -0.39 -9.54
C ASP A 501 17.43 -0.37 -8.19
N GLY A 502 16.16 0.05 -8.18
CA GLY A 502 15.29 0.15 -7.02
C GLY A 502 15.16 1.56 -6.44
N ALA A 503 16.01 2.51 -6.85
CA ALA A 503 15.95 3.88 -6.35
C ALA A 503 14.78 4.70 -6.95
N GLY A 504 14.21 4.24 -8.05
CA GLY A 504 13.16 4.94 -8.79
C GLY A 504 13.67 6.17 -9.54
N ALA A 505 12.77 6.89 -10.21
CA ALA A 505 13.14 8.06 -11.00
C ALA A 505 13.59 9.24 -10.12
N TRP A 506 14.20 10.23 -10.76
CA TRP A 506 14.66 11.48 -10.16
C TRP A 506 15.69 11.32 -9.03
N ASN A 507 16.42 10.21 -8.98
CA ASN A 507 17.45 10.00 -7.96
C ASN A 507 18.56 11.05 -8.04
N ALA A 508 19.01 11.41 -9.25
CA ALA A 508 20.04 12.46 -9.44
C ALA A 508 19.57 13.83 -8.91
N ALA A 509 18.35 14.27 -9.26
CA ALA A 509 17.78 15.50 -8.71
C ALA A 509 17.64 15.46 -7.18
N ARG A 510 17.24 14.31 -6.60
CA ARG A 510 17.18 14.15 -5.14
C ARG A 510 18.56 14.23 -4.48
N VAL A 511 19.63 13.81 -5.16
CA VAL A 511 21.01 14.00 -4.68
C VAL A 511 21.40 15.48 -4.68
N GLU A 512 21.08 16.22 -5.74
CA GLU A 512 21.32 17.68 -5.79
C GLU A 512 20.54 18.41 -4.68
N GLN A 513 19.29 18.02 -4.45
CA GLN A 513 18.45 18.52 -3.35
C GLN A 513 19.06 18.22 -1.98
N ALA A 514 19.63 17.02 -1.82
CA ALA A 514 20.31 16.64 -0.60
C ALA A 514 21.54 17.52 -0.33
N GLU A 515 22.35 17.79 -1.35
CA GLU A 515 23.53 18.65 -1.23
C GLU A 515 23.14 20.10 -0.88
N ALA A 516 22.14 20.66 -1.57
CA ALA A 516 21.62 21.99 -1.31
C ALA A 516 21.04 22.12 0.12
N LEU A 517 20.31 21.11 0.60
CA LEU A 517 19.75 21.11 1.96
C LEU A 517 20.85 21.07 3.03
N VAL A 518 21.93 20.30 2.84
CA VAL A 518 23.11 20.30 3.74
C VAL A 518 23.75 21.69 3.79
N ASP A 519 24.04 22.28 2.64
CA ASP A 519 24.69 23.59 2.55
C ASP A 519 23.82 24.69 3.19
N PHE A 520 22.52 24.63 2.97
CA PHE A 520 21.55 25.52 3.61
C PHE A 520 21.57 25.41 5.14
N ALA A 521 21.54 24.18 5.66
CA ALA A 521 21.59 23.92 7.09
C ALA A 521 22.90 24.41 7.73
N GLU A 522 24.05 24.17 7.09
CA GLU A 522 25.35 24.65 7.55
C GLU A 522 25.41 26.19 7.60
N GLY A 523 24.89 26.87 6.57
CA GLY A 523 24.80 28.32 6.52
C GLY A 523 23.97 28.92 7.66
N LEU A 524 22.93 28.19 8.10
CA LEU A 524 22.03 28.63 9.16
C LEU A 524 22.56 28.38 10.58
N LYS A 525 23.41 27.36 10.82
CA LYS A 525 23.97 27.07 12.16
C LYS A 525 24.55 28.31 12.83
N LYS A 526 25.38 29.05 12.08
CA LYS A 526 26.01 30.29 12.56
C LYS A 526 25.00 31.42 12.73
N LYS A 527 24.10 31.62 11.76
CA LYS A 527 23.09 32.70 11.79
C LYS A 527 22.12 32.53 12.96
N ARG A 528 21.76 31.28 13.29
CA ARG A 528 20.80 30.94 14.37
C ARG A 528 21.47 30.62 15.71
N ASN A 529 22.80 30.63 15.76
CA ASN A 529 23.61 30.37 16.96
C ASN A 529 23.24 29.04 17.62
N THR A 530 23.20 27.98 16.82
CA THR A 530 23.06 26.59 17.29
C THR A 530 23.67 25.61 16.29
N ASN A 531 24.32 24.56 16.78
CA ASN A 531 24.75 23.42 15.96
C ASN A 531 23.76 22.25 16.03
N LYS A 532 22.71 22.36 16.84
CA LYS A 532 21.67 21.34 16.96
C LYS A 532 20.70 21.53 15.79
N VAL A 533 20.80 20.68 14.77
CA VAL A 533 20.02 20.79 13.55
C VAL A 533 19.30 19.47 13.29
N LEU A 534 18.01 19.56 12.98
CA LEU A 534 17.21 18.47 12.45
C LEU A 534 16.83 18.81 11.01
N LEU A 535 17.05 17.88 10.10
CA LEU A 535 16.46 17.83 8.77
C LEU A 535 15.32 16.82 8.87
N ALA A 536 14.09 17.28 8.73
CA ALA A 536 12.92 16.42 8.91
C ALA A 536 12.02 16.61 7.71
N GLY A 537 11.61 15.51 7.11
CA GLY A 537 10.66 15.58 6.04
C GLY A 537 10.45 14.31 5.26
N ASP A 538 9.66 14.41 4.20
CA ASP A 538 9.64 13.43 3.11
C ASP A 538 10.85 13.65 2.19
N PHE A 539 11.84 12.76 2.28
CA PHE A 539 13.03 12.79 1.41
C PHE A 539 12.78 12.06 0.09
N ASN A 540 11.62 11.44 -0.09
CA ASN A 540 11.28 10.56 -1.21
C ASN A 540 12.40 9.55 -1.50
N SER A 541 13.16 9.15 -0.48
CA SER A 541 14.35 8.32 -0.60
C SER A 541 14.42 7.34 0.56
N TYR A 542 14.64 6.07 0.24
CA TYR A 542 14.84 5.03 1.24
C TYR A 542 16.24 5.14 1.87
N SER A 543 16.42 4.57 3.06
CA SER A 543 17.55 4.84 3.97
C SER A 543 18.92 4.51 3.38
N ALA A 544 19.01 3.53 2.46
CA ALA A 544 20.26 3.16 1.81
C ALA A 544 20.49 3.84 0.43
N GLU A 545 19.60 4.75 0.02
CA GLU A 545 19.71 5.49 -1.23
C GLU A 545 20.68 6.68 -1.15
N ASP A 546 21.10 7.16 -2.31
CA ASP A 546 22.13 8.19 -2.43
C ASP A 546 21.80 9.52 -1.75
N PRO A 547 20.55 10.03 -1.80
CA PRO A 547 20.19 11.28 -1.10
C PRO A 547 20.42 11.18 0.43
N ILE A 548 20.09 10.04 1.05
CA ILE A 548 20.34 9.82 2.48
C ILE A 548 21.85 9.66 2.75
N LYS A 549 22.59 9.04 1.82
CA LYS A 549 24.06 8.95 1.91
C LYS A 549 24.76 10.30 1.80
N VAL A 550 24.19 11.30 1.13
CA VAL A 550 24.71 12.68 1.16
C VAL A 550 24.67 13.22 2.60
N MET A 551 23.52 13.08 3.26
CA MET A 551 23.31 13.56 4.63
C MET A 551 24.23 12.88 5.64
N THR A 552 24.34 11.55 5.57
CA THR A 552 25.19 10.80 6.50
C THR A 552 26.68 11.08 6.31
N ARG A 553 27.13 11.30 5.06
CA ARG A 553 28.51 11.78 4.78
C ARG A 553 28.76 13.19 5.32
N ALA A 554 27.73 14.04 5.38
CA ALA A 554 27.79 15.36 6.01
C ALA A 554 27.77 15.30 7.55
N GLY A 555 27.65 14.11 8.15
CA GLY A 555 27.69 13.90 9.60
C GLY A 555 26.34 13.96 10.29
N TYR A 556 25.24 13.90 9.53
CA TYR A 556 23.90 13.69 10.08
C TYR A 556 23.67 12.21 10.41
N VAL A 557 22.92 11.96 11.47
CA VAL A 557 22.47 10.62 11.89
C VAL A 557 20.99 10.54 11.63
N ASP A 558 20.55 9.50 10.93
CA ASP A 558 19.13 9.20 10.80
C ASP A 558 18.60 8.71 12.15
N LEU A 559 17.71 9.50 12.75
CA LEU A 559 17.14 9.22 14.07
C LEU A 559 15.89 8.34 13.99
N GLY A 560 15.35 8.11 12.78
CA GLY A 560 14.20 7.23 12.54
C GLY A 560 14.59 5.82 12.09
N ALA A 561 15.83 5.61 11.66
CA ALA A 561 16.30 4.34 11.08
C ALA A 561 16.16 3.11 12.00
N GLU A 562 16.23 3.30 13.32
CA GLU A 562 16.12 2.23 14.32
C GLU A 562 14.66 1.97 14.77
N ALA A 563 13.69 2.71 14.23
CA ALA A 563 12.29 2.45 14.50
C ALA A 563 11.90 1.03 14.04
N SER A 564 11.11 0.33 14.85
CA SER A 564 10.66 -1.04 14.54
C SER A 564 9.63 -1.12 13.43
N THR A 565 9.26 0.02 12.84
CA THR A 565 8.24 0.14 11.81
C THR A 565 8.64 1.18 10.75
N HIS A 566 7.82 1.37 9.72
CA HIS A 566 8.21 2.08 8.48
C HIS A 566 7.21 3.17 8.11
N SER A 567 7.67 4.24 7.44
CA SER A 567 6.82 5.39 7.14
C SER A 567 5.94 5.22 5.90
N TYR A 568 6.26 4.25 5.05
CA TYR A 568 5.69 4.13 3.71
C TYR A 568 5.53 2.67 3.25
N LEU A 569 4.53 2.46 2.39
CA LEU A 569 4.24 1.19 1.75
C LEU A 569 4.01 1.44 0.26
N PHE A 570 4.81 0.79 -0.60
CA PHE A 570 4.64 0.91 -2.04
C PHE A 570 4.81 -0.42 -2.74
N GLY A 571 3.81 -0.80 -3.55
CA GLY A 571 3.80 -2.07 -4.27
C GLY A 571 3.97 -3.28 -3.35
N GLY A 572 3.47 -3.23 -2.12
CA GLY A 572 3.63 -4.28 -1.12
C GLY A 572 5.00 -4.32 -0.44
N ARG A 573 5.88 -3.35 -0.67
CA ARG A 573 7.18 -3.23 -0.01
C ARG A 573 7.14 -2.15 1.07
N THR A 574 7.54 -2.49 2.29
CA THR A 574 7.59 -1.57 3.45
C THR A 574 8.95 -0.88 3.53
N GLY A 575 8.96 0.44 3.72
CA GLY A 575 10.17 1.26 3.74
C GLY A 575 9.93 2.64 4.33
N SER A 576 10.98 3.37 4.70
CA SER A 576 10.84 4.76 5.17
C SER A 576 11.28 5.77 4.11
N LEU A 577 10.37 6.66 3.72
CA LEU A 577 10.68 7.86 2.91
C LEU A 577 10.76 9.13 3.78
N ASP A 578 10.08 9.08 4.92
CA ASP A 578 10.03 10.15 5.90
C ASP A 578 11.10 9.91 6.95
N HIS A 579 11.96 10.90 7.14
CA HIS A 579 13.12 10.78 8.02
C HIS A 579 13.25 11.98 8.94
N VAL A 580 13.90 11.77 10.07
CA VAL A 580 14.38 12.85 10.95
C VAL A 580 15.88 12.67 11.13
N LEU A 581 16.67 13.43 10.39
CA LEU A 581 18.13 13.38 10.44
C LEU A 581 18.69 14.48 11.34
N GLY A 582 19.46 14.10 12.37
CA GLY A 582 20.03 15.01 13.34
C GLY A 582 21.53 15.22 13.16
N SER A 583 21.99 16.46 13.32
CA SER A 583 23.42 16.72 13.52
C SER A 583 23.94 15.98 14.76
N ALA A 584 25.24 15.70 14.81
CA ALA A 584 25.86 15.01 15.94
C ALA A 584 25.49 15.60 17.32
N GLU A 585 25.40 16.92 17.44
CA GLU A 585 25.06 17.60 18.70
C GLU A 585 23.60 17.44 19.14
N ILE A 586 22.66 17.17 18.24
CA ILE A 586 21.27 16.91 18.61
C ILE A 586 20.99 15.41 18.72
N ALA A 587 21.62 14.58 17.89
CA ALA A 587 21.58 13.13 17.98
C ALA A 587 22.00 12.64 19.38
N SER A 588 23.02 13.28 19.98
CA SER A 588 23.46 12.96 21.35
C SER A 588 22.44 13.31 22.46
N THR A 589 21.29 13.88 22.11
CA THR A 589 20.22 14.26 23.05
C THR A 589 18.95 13.43 22.86
N VAL A 590 18.93 12.51 21.88
CA VAL A 590 17.77 11.68 21.59
C VAL A 590 17.49 10.74 22.76
N THR A 591 16.21 10.62 23.11
CA THR A 591 15.72 9.75 24.18
C THR A 591 14.91 8.56 23.65
N GLY A 592 14.49 8.61 22.39
CA GLY A 592 13.76 7.57 21.70
C GLY A 592 13.15 8.10 20.40
N GLU A 593 12.66 7.17 19.61
CA GLU A 593 12.07 7.38 18.30
C GLU A 593 10.92 6.41 18.07
N THR A 594 9.96 6.80 17.21
CA THR A 594 8.88 5.92 16.80
C THR A 594 8.31 6.38 15.45
N ILE A 595 7.77 5.44 14.68
CA ILE A 595 6.92 5.72 13.51
C ILE A 595 5.52 5.20 13.84
N TRP A 596 4.53 6.09 13.76
CA TRP A 596 3.18 5.76 14.19
C TRP A 596 2.33 5.25 13.02
N ASN A 597 2.20 3.93 12.89
CA ASN A 597 1.53 3.31 11.74
C ASN A 597 0.01 3.39 11.77
N ILE A 598 -0.53 4.52 11.30
CA ILE A 598 -1.97 4.81 11.20
C ILE A 598 -2.42 5.07 9.76
N ASN A 599 -1.48 5.25 8.85
CA ASN A 599 -1.63 5.68 7.49
C ASN A 599 -1.11 4.59 6.56
N ALA A 600 0.19 4.54 6.24
CA ALA A 600 0.74 3.71 5.17
C ALA A 600 0.37 2.22 5.27
N THR A 601 0.13 1.72 6.49
CA THR A 601 -0.25 0.33 6.75
C THR A 601 -1.74 0.00 6.63
N GLU A 602 -2.63 1.00 6.53
CA GLU A 602 -4.09 0.81 6.52
C GLU A 602 -4.66 0.67 5.10
N SER A 603 -5.90 0.26 4.86
CA SER A 603 -6.42 0.26 3.48
C SER A 603 -6.73 1.67 2.98
N VAL A 604 -6.37 2.02 1.75
CA VAL A 604 -6.75 3.31 1.11
C VAL A 604 -8.27 3.54 1.12
N ALA A 605 -9.07 2.49 1.28
CA ALA A 605 -10.52 2.58 1.42
C ALA A 605 -10.99 3.51 2.56
N TYR A 606 -10.18 3.67 3.62
CA TYR A 606 -10.48 4.52 4.77
C TYR A 606 -10.19 6.01 4.52
N GLU A 607 -9.45 6.34 3.46
CA GLU A 607 -9.09 7.72 3.14
C GLU A 607 -10.33 8.55 2.77
N TYR A 608 -10.34 9.85 3.13
CA TYR A 608 -11.46 10.74 2.81
C TYR A 608 -11.78 10.77 1.30
N SER A 609 -10.76 10.59 0.45
CA SER A 609 -10.89 10.64 -1.01
C SER A 609 -11.60 9.41 -1.59
N ARG A 610 -11.83 8.37 -0.78
CA ARG A 610 -12.61 7.17 -1.12
C ARG A 610 -14.00 7.16 -0.49
N TYR A 611 -14.40 8.26 0.16
CA TYR A 611 -15.72 8.39 0.75
C TYR A 611 -16.84 7.99 -0.24
N ASN A 612 -17.70 7.05 0.18
CA ASN A 612 -18.86 6.57 -0.59
C ASN A 612 -18.51 6.03 -2.00
N ASN A 613 -17.28 5.57 -2.24
CA ASN A 613 -16.91 4.91 -3.50
C ASN A 613 -17.57 3.51 -3.65
N ASN A 614 -17.93 2.88 -2.54
CA ASN A 614 -18.60 1.59 -2.40
C ASN A 614 -19.83 1.73 -1.47
N VAL A 615 -20.72 0.74 -1.47
CA VAL A 615 -21.87 0.68 -0.55
C VAL A 615 -21.43 0.53 0.91
N ALA A 616 -20.32 -0.15 1.17
CA ALA A 616 -19.67 -0.22 2.48
C ALA A 616 -19.21 1.20 2.88
N GLN A 617 -19.74 1.69 4.01
CA GLN A 617 -19.36 3.00 4.55
C GLN A 617 -18.14 2.85 5.45
N LEU A 618 -16.97 3.10 4.89
CA LEU A 618 -15.68 2.87 5.56
C LEU A 618 -15.08 4.13 6.20
N PHE A 619 -15.52 5.32 5.79
CA PHE A 619 -15.00 6.57 6.38
C PHE A 619 -15.43 6.74 7.84
N SER A 620 -14.45 7.01 8.69
CA SER A 620 -14.58 7.44 10.08
C SER A 620 -13.74 8.72 10.29
N PRO A 621 -14.14 9.66 11.16
CA PRO A 621 -13.35 10.87 11.45
C PRO A 621 -12.22 10.62 12.47
N ASP A 622 -11.58 9.46 12.41
CA ASP A 622 -10.44 9.06 13.26
C ASP A 622 -9.08 9.34 12.59
N GLN A 623 -7.99 8.93 13.23
CA GLN A 623 -6.62 9.16 12.76
C GLN A 623 -6.22 8.29 11.55
N PHE A 624 -6.91 7.19 11.29
CA PHE A 624 -6.46 6.19 10.32
C PHE A 624 -6.64 6.67 8.88
N ARG A 625 -5.65 6.43 8.01
CA ARG A 625 -5.61 6.99 6.63
C ARG A 625 -5.98 8.47 6.57
N SER A 626 -5.41 9.25 7.50
CA SER A 626 -5.34 10.70 7.38
C SER A 626 -4.36 11.13 6.29
N SER A 627 -3.42 10.24 5.94
CA SER A 627 -2.43 10.39 4.88
C SER A 627 -2.08 9.02 4.25
N ASP A 628 -1.26 9.04 3.20
CA ASP A 628 -0.55 7.89 2.66
C ASP A 628 0.80 7.62 3.33
N HIS A 629 1.29 8.56 4.16
CA HIS A 629 2.54 8.44 4.93
C HIS A 629 2.27 8.35 6.44
N ASP A 630 3.06 7.52 7.14
CA ASP A 630 3.05 7.42 8.60
C ASP A 630 3.97 8.46 9.25
N PRO A 631 3.52 9.18 10.29
CA PRO A 631 4.34 10.20 10.92
C PRO A 631 5.47 9.62 11.77
N VAL A 632 6.62 10.30 11.71
CA VAL A 632 7.86 9.96 12.45
C VAL A 632 8.02 10.92 13.62
N LEU A 633 8.39 10.40 14.80
CA LEU A 633 8.54 11.19 16.04
C LEU A 633 9.87 10.88 16.73
N VAL A 634 10.57 11.91 17.18
CA VAL A 634 11.79 11.79 18.00
C VAL A 634 11.69 12.60 19.28
N GLY A 635 12.16 12.03 20.39
CA GLY A 635 12.22 12.67 21.71
C GLY A 635 13.61 13.23 22.00
N LEU A 636 13.69 14.44 22.57
CA LEU A 636 14.93 15.16 22.82
C LEU A 636 15.05 15.63 24.27
N GLN A 637 16.19 15.35 24.90
CA GLN A 637 16.53 15.88 26.22
C GLN A 637 17.41 17.13 26.12
N LEU A 638 16.79 18.30 25.96
CA LEU A 638 17.50 19.57 25.87
C LEU A 638 17.75 20.17 27.26
N ASN A 639 18.97 20.06 27.80
CA ASN A 639 19.26 20.54 29.17
C ASN A 639 19.74 22.01 29.21
N LYS A 640 19.43 22.71 30.30
CA LYS A 640 19.85 24.11 30.52
C LYS A 640 21.34 24.28 30.88
N LYS A 641 22.05 23.19 31.20
CA LYS A 641 23.34 23.25 31.93
C LYS A 641 24.50 23.75 31.10
#